data_AF-A0A9D1H3R0-F1
#
_entry.id   AF-A0A9D1H3R0-F1
#
_cell.length_a   1.000
_cell.length_b   1.000
_cell.length_c   1.000
_cell.angle_alpha   90.00
_cell.angle_beta   90.00
_cell.angle_gamma   90.00
#
_symmetry.space_group_name_H-M   'P 1'
#
loop_
_entity.id
_entity.type
_entity.pdbx_description
1 polymer ?
#
loop_
_entity_poly.entity_id
_entity_poly.type
_entity_poly.pdbx_seq_one_letter_code
_entity_poly.pdbx_strand_id
1 'polypeptide(L)'
;MKKWARLRYSPCMPMGSDGRRITGCGAHRQLSREAAAEGMVLLKNNGGLLPFKDGRRIAVFGKAQYDYVKGGGGSGDVIVDHVTNIYDGLKIKESEGKIGVYDGLIDFYKAEIDKQYAEGKLPGMTTEPKIPEELLSKAASYTDTALITICRYSGEDWDRKGDPQDGDFYLSAEEEEMIADVLGKFKNIAVVINAGAQTDSEWFHSDDRISAALLAWQGGMEGGLATADVLCGDVTPSGKLVDTFAKRFVDYPSSESFAESDDYVKYYEDIYVGYRYFETVPGAAEKVNYPFGFGLSYTTFDISDVKAELDGDNIRVCASVTNTGNTDGKETVQVYYSAPQGVLGKPSRELASFKKTDTLKPGETRKVYMSFPVSLMASYDDTGKIQMSAYILEKGRYSFHVGNSVRNTVKADFEYVLDENTVTEQLTQQSAPSKLEKRMRADGTFEEMPSYKNNTERIAPAPINAEPPKEAAALIDVYEGKVSLDSFIKQLSDDELAGILYGQPNTGVANTSGMGNLEKYGIPNVMTADGPAGFRTAPSVDVTTTAFPCATALACTWNPDTVYKIGAAGAAEVKENNIGIWLTPAMNIHRNPLCGRNFEYFSEDPIIAGKMAAAKVRGIQSLHIAASAKHFCANNKEVNRYESDSIVSERALREIYLKGFEICVKEAQPWTIMSSYNIVNGTRASENYDLLTNVLRNEWGFEGMITTDWWNHAEEYKEHLAGNDIKMPVGDHESVMAALKDGKITRTDLEVCAKRLLQMIMKLD
;
A
#
# COMPACT_ATOMS: atom_id res chain seq x y z
N MET A 1 24.18 -22.54 12.39
CA MET A 1 24.80 -22.25 11.07
C MET A 1 25.80 -21.11 11.24
N LYS A 2 26.86 -21.04 10.43
CA LYS A 2 27.75 -19.86 10.41
C LYS A 2 26.93 -18.65 9.91
N LYS A 3 27.14 -17.45 10.48
CA LYS A 3 26.49 -16.18 10.06
C LYS A 3 26.67 -15.97 8.55
N TRP A 4 25.59 -15.59 7.85
CA TRP A 4 25.50 -15.42 6.39
C TRP A 4 25.79 -16.65 5.54
N ALA A 5 25.92 -17.85 6.10
CA ALA A 5 26.14 -19.05 5.31
C ALA A 5 25.02 -19.25 4.27
N ARG A 6 23.78 -18.91 4.64
CA ARG A 6 22.60 -18.86 3.78
C ARG A 6 22.83 -18.02 2.52
N LEU A 7 23.38 -16.82 2.70
CA LEU A 7 23.60 -15.85 1.62
C LEU A 7 24.79 -16.23 0.71
N ARG A 8 25.55 -17.27 1.07
CA ARG A 8 26.77 -17.68 0.33
C ARG A 8 26.61 -18.97 -0.47
N TYR A 9 25.60 -19.79 -0.19
CA TYR A 9 25.50 -21.13 -0.78
C TYR A 9 24.08 -21.44 -1.30
N SER A 10 24.01 -21.88 -2.55
CA SER A 10 22.87 -22.57 -3.16
C SER A 10 23.22 -24.06 -3.31
N PRO A 11 22.33 -25.04 -3.07
CA PRO A 11 20.88 -24.93 -2.89
C PRO A 11 20.42 -24.82 -1.42
N CYS A 12 19.24 -24.24 -1.22
CA CYS A 12 18.58 -24.17 0.09
C CYS A 12 17.99 -25.52 0.50
N MET A 13 18.20 -25.88 1.76
CA MET A 13 17.45 -26.97 2.38
C MET A 13 16.03 -26.49 2.72
N PRO A 14 15.01 -27.34 2.53
CA PRO A 14 13.66 -27.01 2.98
C PRO A 14 13.64 -26.62 4.46
N MET A 15 12.95 -25.54 4.80
CA MET A 15 12.90 -24.98 6.16
C MET A 15 11.72 -25.51 6.99
N GLY A 16 10.80 -26.27 6.39
CA GLY A 16 9.67 -26.87 7.11
C GLY A 16 10.15 -27.86 8.17
N SER A 17 9.46 -27.89 9.32
CA SER A 17 9.81 -28.78 10.43
C SER A 17 9.71 -30.27 10.07
N ASP A 18 8.99 -30.61 9.01
CA ASP A 18 8.83 -31.95 8.44
C ASP A 18 9.79 -32.23 7.27
N GLY A 19 10.73 -31.31 6.99
CA GLY A 19 11.66 -31.39 5.87
C GLY A 19 11.07 -31.02 4.51
N ARG A 20 9.85 -30.48 4.46
CA ARG A 20 9.23 -29.94 3.23
C ARG A 20 9.48 -28.44 3.08
N ARG A 21 9.27 -27.94 1.86
CA ARG A 21 9.38 -26.50 1.57
C ARG A 21 8.24 -25.73 2.23
N ILE A 22 8.57 -24.57 2.79
CA ILE A 22 7.57 -23.61 3.28
C ILE A 22 7.10 -22.65 2.18
N THR A 23 7.90 -22.47 1.13
CA THR A 23 7.54 -21.72 -0.07
C THR A 23 6.28 -22.31 -0.69
N GLY A 24 5.23 -21.49 -0.83
CA GLY A 24 3.97 -21.93 -1.41
C GLY A 24 3.21 -22.95 -0.57
N CYS A 25 3.50 -23.10 0.73
CA CYS A 25 2.88 -24.14 1.56
C CYS A 25 1.39 -23.89 1.83
N GLY A 26 0.64 -24.94 2.16
CA GLY A 26 -0.81 -24.84 2.40
C GLY A 26 -1.20 -23.85 3.50
N ALA A 27 -0.36 -23.65 4.52
CA ALA A 27 -0.61 -22.67 5.57
C ALA A 27 -0.54 -21.21 5.04
N HIS A 28 0.38 -20.91 4.13
CA HIS A 28 0.47 -19.59 3.50
C HIS A 28 -0.70 -19.34 2.54
N ARG A 29 -1.12 -20.36 1.79
CA ARG A 29 -2.33 -20.31 0.95
C ARG A 29 -3.58 -20.04 1.78
N GLN A 30 -3.74 -20.77 2.89
CA GLN A 30 -4.85 -20.56 3.81
C GLN A 30 -4.85 -19.15 4.41
N LEU A 31 -3.68 -18.63 4.80
CA LEU A 31 -3.54 -17.25 5.26
C LEU A 31 -3.90 -16.23 4.16
N SER A 32 -3.52 -16.48 2.90
CA SER A 32 -3.89 -15.66 1.74
C SER A 32 -5.42 -15.59 1.59
N ARG A 33 -6.09 -16.74 1.64
CA ARG A 33 -7.55 -16.86 1.59
C ARG A 33 -8.25 -16.12 2.74
N GLU A 34 -7.78 -16.28 3.97
CA GLU A 34 -8.32 -15.61 5.15
C GLU A 34 -8.17 -14.09 5.07
N ALA A 35 -6.98 -13.61 4.67
CA ALA A 35 -6.71 -12.19 4.50
C ALA A 35 -7.53 -11.58 3.36
N ALA A 36 -7.72 -12.33 2.25
CA ALA A 36 -8.57 -11.92 1.14
C ALA A 36 -10.01 -11.69 1.65
N ALA A 37 -10.61 -12.70 2.29
CA ALA A 37 -11.98 -12.63 2.79
C ALA A 37 -12.17 -11.51 3.84
N GLU A 38 -11.20 -11.28 4.72
CA GLU A 38 -11.24 -10.20 5.72
C GLU A 38 -11.15 -8.80 5.08
N GLY A 39 -10.51 -8.68 3.92
CA GLY A 39 -10.35 -7.44 3.16
C GLY A 39 -11.50 -7.12 2.20
N MET A 40 -12.38 -8.08 1.90
CA MET A 40 -13.53 -7.84 1.02
C MET A 40 -14.55 -6.92 1.68
N VAL A 41 -15.06 -5.97 0.90
CA VAL A 41 -15.99 -4.94 1.38
C VAL A 41 -17.36 -5.16 0.75
N LEU A 42 -18.35 -5.47 1.58
CA LEU A 42 -19.75 -5.52 1.16
C LEU A 42 -20.28 -4.09 1.06
N LEU A 43 -20.59 -3.64 -0.16
CA LEU A 43 -21.03 -2.26 -0.43
C LEU A 43 -22.54 -2.10 -0.40
N LYS A 44 -23.27 -3.11 -0.88
CA LYS A 44 -24.73 -3.11 -0.99
C LYS A 44 -25.26 -4.51 -0.67
N ASN A 45 -26.39 -4.59 0.04
CA ASN A 45 -27.08 -5.86 0.32
C ASN A 45 -28.58 -5.65 0.63
N ASN A 46 -29.28 -4.99 -0.29
CA ASN A 46 -30.71 -4.74 -0.20
C ASN A 46 -31.49 -6.07 -0.16
N GLY A 47 -32.45 -6.18 0.77
CA GLY A 47 -33.26 -7.39 0.93
C GLY A 47 -32.49 -8.61 1.47
N GLY A 48 -31.20 -8.47 1.82
CA GLY A 48 -30.39 -9.56 2.36
C GLY A 48 -30.14 -10.69 1.36
N LEU A 49 -29.91 -10.36 0.07
CA LEU A 49 -29.62 -11.35 -0.96
C LEU A 49 -28.36 -12.18 -0.64
N LEU A 50 -27.31 -11.51 -0.11
CA LEU A 50 -26.11 -12.17 0.37
C LEU A 50 -26.17 -12.41 1.89
N PRO A 51 -25.62 -13.53 2.39
CA PRO A 51 -25.03 -14.61 1.60
C PRO A 51 -26.10 -15.44 0.89
N PHE A 52 -25.72 -16.11 -0.21
CA PHE A 52 -26.56 -17.13 -0.83
C PHE A 52 -26.75 -18.29 0.16
N LYS A 53 -28.01 -18.64 0.41
CA LYS A 53 -28.41 -19.68 1.37
C LYS A 53 -29.29 -20.74 0.70
N ASP A 54 -29.53 -21.82 1.43
CA ASP A 54 -30.54 -22.84 1.13
C ASP A 54 -30.40 -23.49 -0.26
N GLY A 55 -29.15 -23.69 -0.71
CA GLY A 55 -28.88 -24.30 -2.01
C GLY A 55 -29.30 -23.42 -3.19
N ARG A 56 -29.34 -22.09 -3.00
CA ARG A 56 -29.75 -21.14 -4.03
C ARG A 56 -29.00 -21.39 -5.34
N ARG A 57 -29.78 -21.55 -6.40
CA ARG A 57 -29.28 -21.68 -7.77
C ARG A 57 -28.90 -20.31 -8.32
N ILE A 58 -27.75 -20.19 -8.95
CA ILE A 58 -27.22 -18.94 -9.49
C ILE A 58 -26.72 -19.13 -10.93
N ALA A 59 -26.80 -18.08 -11.73
CA ALA A 59 -26.13 -17.96 -13.01
C ALA A 59 -25.03 -16.90 -12.91
N VAL A 60 -23.81 -17.25 -13.32
CA VAL A 60 -22.64 -16.37 -13.19
C VAL A 60 -22.31 -15.76 -14.54
N PHE A 61 -22.31 -14.44 -14.59
CA PHE A 61 -22.07 -13.62 -15.77
C PHE A 61 -20.78 -12.82 -15.59
N GLY A 62 -20.18 -12.39 -16.69
CA GLY A 62 -18.95 -11.61 -16.71
C GLY A 62 -17.72 -12.49 -16.83
N LYS A 63 -16.72 -11.99 -17.56
CA LYS A 63 -15.45 -12.68 -17.81
C LYS A 63 -14.67 -12.97 -16.54
N ALA A 64 -14.80 -12.13 -15.51
CA ALA A 64 -14.04 -12.22 -14.26
C ALA A 64 -14.25 -13.53 -13.49
N GLN A 65 -15.31 -14.27 -13.80
CA GLN A 65 -15.51 -15.62 -13.26
C GLN A 65 -14.37 -16.59 -13.63
N TYR A 66 -13.72 -16.36 -14.77
CA TYR A 66 -12.59 -17.16 -15.29
C TYR A 66 -11.33 -16.29 -15.54
N ASP A 67 -11.48 -15.11 -16.12
CA ASP A 67 -10.45 -14.07 -16.33
C ASP A 67 -10.10 -13.35 -15.01
N TYR A 68 -9.76 -14.14 -13.98
CA TYR A 68 -9.53 -13.66 -12.62
C TYR A 68 -8.16 -12.98 -12.49
N VAL A 69 -8.17 -11.79 -11.88
CA VAL A 69 -6.96 -11.02 -11.60
C VAL A 69 -6.53 -11.26 -10.16
N LYS A 70 -5.46 -12.04 -9.98
CA LYS A 70 -4.90 -12.37 -8.65
C LYS A 70 -4.22 -11.18 -7.96
N GLY A 71 -3.72 -10.23 -8.74
CA GLY A 71 -2.94 -9.06 -8.34
C GLY A 71 -2.61 -8.20 -9.56
N GLY A 72 -2.08 -7.00 -9.35
CA GLY A 72 -1.63 -6.14 -10.45
C GLY A 72 -0.32 -6.58 -11.08
N GLY A 73 0.11 -5.82 -12.09
CA GLY A 73 1.26 -6.10 -12.93
C GLY A 73 2.61 -5.63 -12.41
N GLY A 74 3.59 -5.61 -13.32
CA GLY A 74 4.92 -5.03 -13.08
C GLY A 74 5.73 -5.82 -12.05
N SER A 75 6.51 -5.12 -11.23
CA SER A 75 7.31 -5.65 -10.12
C SER A 75 6.49 -6.51 -9.14
N GLY A 76 5.21 -6.19 -8.95
CA GLY A 76 4.30 -6.89 -8.03
C GLY A 76 3.76 -8.24 -8.49
N ASP A 77 4.02 -8.68 -9.73
CA ASP A 77 3.44 -9.93 -10.27
C ASP A 77 4.19 -11.18 -9.77
N VAL A 78 3.47 -12.04 -9.05
CA VAL A 78 4.01 -13.24 -8.39
C VAL A 78 3.79 -14.48 -9.25
N ILE A 79 4.84 -15.29 -9.41
CA ILE A 79 4.78 -16.59 -10.11
C ILE A 79 4.21 -17.64 -9.17
N VAL A 80 3.06 -18.22 -9.52
CA VAL A 80 2.30 -19.15 -8.68
C VAL A 80 2.12 -20.50 -9.36
N ASP A 81 1.88 -21.56 -8.57
CA ASP A 81 1.59 -22.91 -9.09
C ASP A 81 0.16 -23.03 -9.62
N HIS A 82 -0.77 -22.23 -9.07
CA HIS A 82 -2.17 -22.16 -9.50
C HIS A 82 -2.83 -20.86 -9.05
N VAL A 83 -4.01 -20.60 -9.61
CA VAL A 83 -4.93 -19.55 -9.19
C VAL A 83 -6.33 -20.15 -9.15
N THR A 84 -7.03 -20.03 -8.03
CA THR A 84 -8.44 -20.38 -7.94
C THR A 84 -9.28 -19.16 -8.31
N ASN A 85 -9.87 -19.19 -9.51
CA ASN A 85 -10.80 -18.16 -9.98
C ASN A 85 -12.16 -18.25 -9.25
N ILE A 86 -13.05 -17.29 -9.51
CA ILE A 86 -14.36 -17.19 -8.82
C ILE A 86 -15.24 -18.40 -9.16
N TYR A 87 -15.28 -18.84 -10.43
CA TYR A 87 -16.08 -20.00 -10.83
C TYR A 87 -15.64 -21.27 -10.09
N ASP A 88 -14.34 -21.57 -10.09
CA ASP A 88 -13.79 -22.75 -9.41
C ASP A 88 -14.06 -22.69 -7.90
N GLY A 89 -13.95 -21.50 -7.29
CA GLY A 89 -14.36 -21.26 -5.90
C GLY A 89 -15.84 -21.58 -5.65
N LEU A 90 -16.73 -21.14 -6.54
CA LEU A 90 -18.17 -21.43 -6.44
C LEU A 90 -18.49 -22.91 -6.66
N LYS A 91 -17.75 -23.62 -7.53
CA LYS A 91 -17.91 -25.07 -7.72
C LYS A 91 -17.50 -25.87 -6.49
N ILE A 92 -16.49 -25.41 -5.75
CA ILE A 92 -16.18 -25.98 -4.42
C ILE A 92 -17.39 -25.81 -3.50
N LYS A 93 -18.02 -24.64 -3.45
CA LYS A 93 -19.23 -24.40 -2.62
C LYS A 93 -20.46 -25.17 -3.08
N GLU A 94 -20.61 -25.41 -4.37
CA GLU A 94 -21.65 -26.31 -4.89
C GLU A 94 -21.39 -27.76 -4.45
N SER A 95 -20.14 -28.23 -4.49
CA SER A 95 -19.79 -29.58 -4.02
C SER A 95 -20.03 -29.77 -2.51
N GLU A 96 -19.93 -28.68 -1.74
CA GLU A 96 -20.32 -28.60 -0.33
C GLU A 96 -21.85 -28.51 -0.12
N GLY A 97 -22.64 -28.39 -1.19
CA GLY A 97 -24.11 -28.32 -1.16
C GLY A 97 -24.68 -26.94 -0.81
N LYS A 98 -23.89 -25.86 -0.89
CA LYS A 98 -24.32 -24.51 -0.45
C LYS A 98 -25.11 -23.74 -1.49
N ILE A 99 -24.76 -23.94 -2.76
CA ILE A 99 -25.35 -23.28 -3.92
C ILE A 99 -25.47 -24.27 -5.07
N GLY A 100 -26.20 -23.91 -6.13
CA GLY A 100 -26.14 -24.59 -7.43
C GLY A 100 -25.71 -23.60 -8.51
N VAL A 101 -24.79 -23.97 -9.39
CA VAL A 101 -24.25 -23.09 -10.43
C VAL A 101 -24.73 -23.54 -11.81
N TYR A 102 -25.17 -22.59 -12.64
CA TYR A 102 -25.45 -22.86 -14.04
C TYR A 102 -24.17 -22.95 -14.87
N ASP A 103 -23.73 -24.17 -15.18
CA ASP A 103 -22.48 -24.43 -15.89
C ASP A 103 -22.51 -24.04 -17.38
N GLY A 104 -23.68 -23.80 -17.98
CA GLY A 104 -23.79 -23.55 -19.42
C GLY A 104 -23.12 -22.27 -19.91
N LEU A 105 -22.79 -21.33 -19.02
CA LEU A 105 -22.06 -20.10 -19.35
C LEU A 105 -20.54 -20.28 -19.31
N ILE A 106 -20.00 -21.14 -18.44
CA ILE A 106 -18.55 -21.17 -18.21
C ILE A 106 -17.78 -21.69 -19.43
N ASP A 107 -18.31 -22.67 -20.15
CA ASP A 107 -17.63 -23.23 -21.33
C ASP A 107 -17.52 -22.17 -22.44
N PHE A 108 -18.53 -21.31 -22.57
CA PHE A 108 -18.51 -20.17 -23.47
C PHE A 108 -17.44 -19.15 -23.06
N TYR A 109 -17.44 -18.73 -21.79
CA TYR A 109 -16.45 -17.79 -21.28
C TYR A 109 -15.02 -18.32 -21.42
N LYS A 110 -14.78 -19.58 -21.07
CA LYS A 110 -13.45 -20.21 -21.22
C LYS A 110 -12.97 -20.15 -22.66
N ALA A 111 -13.81 -20.56 -23.61
CA ALA A 111 -13.44 -20.56 -25.03
C ALA A 111 -13.11 -19.15 -25.56
N GLU A 112 -13.91 -18.14 -25.22
CA GLU A 112 -13.69 -16.76 -25.69
C GLU A 112 -12.46 -16.11 -25.02
N ILE A 113 -12.23 -16.39 -23.74
CA ILE A 113 -11.08 -15.85 -23.01
C ILE A 113 -9.77 -16.54 -23.41
N ASP A 114 -9.76 -17.87 -23.55
CA ASP A 114 -8.57 -18.60 -24.00
C ASP A 114 -8.13 -18.18 -25.41
N LYS A 115 -9.09 -17.84 -26.29
CA LYS A 115 -8.80 -17.25 -27.60
C LYS A 115 -8.06 -15.92 -27.47
N GLN A 116 -8.53 -15.02 -26.58
CA GLN A 116 -7.88 -13.73 -26.34
C GLN A 116 -6.51 -13.88 -25.69
N TYR A 117 -6.33 -14.86 -24.80
CA TYR A 117 -5.01 -15.21 -24.25
C TYR A 117 -4.05 -15.72 -25.33
N ALA A 118 -4.53 -16.54 -26.28
CA ALA A 118 -3.73 -16.96 -27.43
C ALA A 118 -3.34 -15.77 -28.35
N GLU A 119 -4.10 -14.68 -28.32
CA GLU A 119 -3.80 -13.41 -28.98
C GLU A 119 -2.88 -12.48 -28.13
N GLY A 120 -2.43 -12.94 -26.96
CA GLY A 120 -1.46 -12.24 -26.10
C GLY A 120 -2.07 -11.34 -25.03
N LYS A 121 -3.39 -11.39 -24.81
CA LYS A 121 -4.03 -10.68 -23.69
C LYS A 121 -3.62 -11.33 -22.35
N LEU A 122 -3.51 -10.50 -21.31
CA LEU A 122 -3.25 -10.94 -19.94
C LEU A 122 -4.54 -10.95 -19.13
N PRO A 123 -4.56 -11.65 -17.97
CA PRO A 123 -5.71 -11.64 -17.08
C PRO A 123 -6.21 -10.24 -16.75
N GLY A 124 -7.51 -10.01 -16.90
CA GLY A 124 -8.18 -8.73 -16.70
C GLY A 124 -8.12 -7.76 -17.89
N MET A 125 -7.23 -7.99 -18.87
CA MET A 125 -7.08 -7.15 -20.08
C MET A 125 -7.87 -7.67 -21.30
N THR A 126 -8.68 -8.72 -21.11
CA THR A 126 -9.59 -9.24 -22.13
C THR A 126 -10.84 -8.36 -22.26
N THR A 127 -11.55 -8.47 -23.39
CA THR A 127 -12.85 -7.83 -23.62
C THR A 127 -13.99 -8.78 -23.24
N GLU A 128 -15.06 -8.24 -22.65
CA GLU A 128 -16.26 -9.00 -22.32
C GLU A 128 -16.91 -9.56 -23.61
N PRO A 129 -17.07 -10.89 -23.74
CA PRO A 129 -17.68 -11.47 -24.92
C PRO A 129 -19.21 -11.34 -24.87
N LYS A 130 -19.83 -11.01 -26.01
CA LYS A 130 -21.28 -10.93 -26.13
C LYS A 130 -21.94 -12.29 -25.90
N ILE A 131 -22.81 -12.37 -24.90
CA ILE A 131 -23.48 -13.61 -24.52
C ILE A 131 -24.51 -14.00 -25.60
N PRO A 132 -24.49 -15.25 -26.10
CA PRO A 132 -25.54 -15.75 -26.98
C PRO A 132 -26.92 -15.77 -26.28
N GLU A 133 -27.95 -15.28 -26.97
CA GLU A 133 -29.33 -15.19 -26.45
C GLU A 133 -29.89 -16.55 -25.97
N GLU A 134 -29.45 -17.65 -26.59
CA GLU A 134 -29.79 -19.01 -26.18
C GLU A 134 -29.22 -19.35 -24.78
N LEU A 135 -27.95 -19.02 -24.51
CA LEU A 135 -27.32 -19.26 -23.21
C LEU A 135 -27.95 -18.38 -22.14
N LEU A 136 -28.19 -17.11 -22.46
CA LEU A 136 -28.86 -16.18 -21.57
C LEU A 136 -30.28 -16.67 -21.20
N SER A 137 -31.05 -17.17 -22.16
CA SER A 137 -32.39 -17.71 -21.93
C SER A 137 -32.40 -19.02 -21.13
N LYS A 138 -31.41 -19.90 -21.35
CA LYS A 138 -31.24 -21.11 -20.54
C LYS A 138 -30.85 -20.79 -19.10
N ALA A 139 -29.96 -19.82 -18.90
CA ALA A 139 -29.60 -19.33 -17.57
C ALA A 139 -30.81 -18.79 -16.80
N ALA A 140 -31.63 -17.95 -17.46
CA ALA A 140 -32.88 -17.42 -16.88
C ALA A 140 -33.93 -18.51 -16.61
N SER A 141 -33.92 -19.61 -17.37
CA SER A 141 -34.77 -20.77 -17.11
C SER A 141 -34.29 -21.62 -15.91
N TYR A 142 -32.99 -21.59 -15.63
CA TYR A 142 -32.39 -22.32 -14.51
C TYR A 142 -32.62 -21.60 -13.18
N THR A 143 -32.54 -20.26 -13.14
CA THR A 143 -32.68 -19.47 -11.92
C THR A 143 -33.14 -18.03 -12.17
N ASP A 144 -33.66 -17.38 -11.14
CA ASP A 144 -33.97 -15.94 -11.11
C ASP A 144 -32.84 -15.10 -10.48
N THR A 145 -31.75 -15.74 -10.07
CA THR A 145 -30.60 -15.12 -9.38
C THR A 145 -29.36 -15.07 -10.26
N ALA A 146 -28.86 -13.88 -10.52
CA ALA A 146 -27.64 -13.63 -11.28
C ALA A 146 -26.51 -13.08 -10.41
N LEU A 147 -25.29 -13.53 -10.69
CA LEU A 147 -24.06 -12.97 -10.16
C LEU A 147 -23.27 -12.36 -11.33
N ILE A 148 -23.14 -11.04 -11.36
CA ILE A 148 -22.31 -10.32 -12.33
C ILE A 148 -20.90 -10.20 -11.77
N THR A 149 -19.89 -10.53 -12.56
CA THR A 149 -18.47 -10.46 -12.16
C THR A 149 -17.71 -9.52 -13.09
N ILE A 150 -17.04 -8.51 -12.52
CA ILE A 150 -16.26 -7.51 -13.27
C ILE A 150 -14.81 -7.56 -12.78
N CYS A 151 -13.83 -7.52 -13.69
CA CYS A 151 -12.41 -7.46 -13.31
C CYS A 151 -11.68 -6.30 -13.98
N ARG A 152 -10.63 -5.81 -13.30
CA ARG A 152 -9.74 -4.77 -13.81
C ARG A 152 -8.29 -5.11 -13.52
N TYR A 153 -7.43 -4.78 -14.47
CA TYR A 153 -5.98 -4.91 -14.36
C TYR A 153 -5.33 -3.53 -14.30
N SER A 154 -4.29 -3.40 -13.47
CA SER A 154 -3.49 -2.19 -13.35
C SER A 154 -2.03 -2.58 -13.04
N GLY A 155 -1.07 -1.71 -13.33
CA GLY A 155 0.36 -2.03 -13.25
C GLY A 155 1.26 -0.81 -13.27
N GLU A 156 2.56 -1.07 -13.38
CA GLU A 156 3.60 -0.05 -13.48
C GLU A 156 3.68 0.58 -14.88
N ASP A 157 4.23 1.79 -15.00
CA ASP A 157 4.54 2.49 -16.26
C ASP A 157 3.35 3.06 -17.06
N TRP A 158 2.10 2.81 -16.64
CA TRP A 158 0.94 3.53 -17.18
C TRP A 158 -0.08 3.84 -16.09
N ASP A 159 -0.78 4.96 -16.26
CA ASP A 159 -1.95 5.29 -15.45
C ASP A 159 -3.21 4.74 -16.09
N ARG A 160 -4.20 4.47 -15.25
CA ARG A 160 -5.53 4.01 -15.64
C ARG A 160 -6.28 5.12 -16.36
N LYS A 161 -7.32 4.73 -17.09
CA LYS A 161 -8.18 5.66 -17.84
C LYS A 161 -9.45 5.98 -17.05
N GLY A 162 -9.98 7.17 -17.33
CA GLY A 162 -11.23 7.68 -16.75
C GLY A 162 -12.16 8.23 -17.83
N ASP A 163 -12.16 7.60 -19.01
CA ASP A 163 -13.01 7.97 -20.13
C ASP A 163 -14.29 7.12 -20.12
N PRO A 164 -15.47 7.65 -20.50
CA PRO A 164 -16.67 6.84 -20.60
C PRO A 164 -16.46 5.62 -21.50
N GLN A 165 -16.96 4.46 -21.07
CA GLN A 165 -16.87 3.19 -21.80
C GLN A 165 -15.43 2.65 -22.00
N ASP A 166 -14.47 3.06 -21.18
CA ASP A 166 -13.06 2.68 -21.32
C ASP A 166 -12.72 1.23 -20.91
N GLY A 167 -13.60 0.57 -20.16
CA GLY A 167 -13.31 -0.76 -19.59
C GLY A 167 -12.22 -0.73 -18.51
N ASP A 168 -11.97 0.43 -17.90
CA ASP A 168 -10.97 0.64 -16.85
C ASP A 168 -11.60 1.25 -15.58
N PHE A 169 -11.66 2.58 -15.45
CA PHE A 169 -12.42 3.17 -14.34
C PHE A 169 -13.92 2.96 -14.56
N TYR A 170 -14.40 3.17 -15.79
CA TYR A 170 -15.79 2.93 -16.16
C TYR A 170 -15.97 1.51 -16.72
N LEU A 171 -17.23 1.09 -16.88
CA LEU A 171 -17.56 -0.13 -17.60
C LEU A 171 -17.14 -0.02 -19.07
N SER A 172 -16.93 -1.12 -19.78
CA SER A 172 -16.86 -1.09 -21.25
C SER A 172 -18.27 -1.13 -21.87
N ALA A 173 -18.38 -0.82 -23.17
CA ALA A 173 -19.66 -0.94 -23.88
C ALA A 173 -20.24 -2.37 -23.84
N GLU A 174 -19.38 -3.38 -23.94
CA GLU A 174 -19.77 -4.80 -23.87
C GLU A 174 -20.21 -5.21 -22.45
N GLU A 175 -19.58 -4.66 -21.41
CA GLU A 175 -20.02 -4.88 -20.02
C GLU A 175 -21.38 -4.21 -19.77
N GLU A 176 -21.60 -3.00 -20.29
CA GLU A 176 -22.90 -2.33 -20.24
C GLU A 176 -23.99 -3.16 -20.94
N GLU A 177 -23.69 -3.74 -22.12
CA GLU A 177 -24.62 -4.64 -22.83
C GLU A 177 -24.95 -5.89 -22.00
N MET A 178 -23.95 -6.57 -21.45
CA MET A 178 -24.15 -7.72 -20.56
C MET A 178 -25.01 -7.35 -19.35
N ILE A 179 -24.72 -6.22 -18.69
CA ILE A 179 -25.46 -5.77 -17.51
C ILE A 179 -26.92 -5.49 -17.88
N ALA A 180 -27.18 -4.83 -19.02
CA ALA A 180 -28.53 -4.58 -19.51
C ALA A 180 -29.31 -5.88 -19.75
N ASP A 181 -28.68 -6.88 -20.35
CA ASP A 181 -29.27 -8.21 -20.58
C ASP A 181 -29.64 -8.91 -19.26
N VAL A 182 -28.74 -8.88 -18.27
CA VAL A 182 -29.00 -9.46 -16.95
C VAL A 182 -30.14 -8.73 -16.23
N LEU A 183 -30.14 -7.40 -16.24
CA LEU A 183 -31.20 -6.57 -15.64
C LEU A 183 -32.57 -6.81 -16.30
N GLY A 184 -32.60 -7.20 -17.57
CA GLY A 184 -33.82 -7.50 -18.30
C GLY A 184 -34.46 -8.86 -17.96
N LYS A 185 -33.69 -9.82 -17.43
CA LYS A 185 -34.12 -11.21 -17.25
C LYS A 185 -34.09 -11.74 -15.81
N PHE A 186 -33.29 -11.14 -14.94
CA PHE A 186 -33.09 -11.62 -13.56
C PHE A 186 -33.68 -10.66 -12.53
N LYS A 187 -34.07 -11.19 -11.37
CA LYS A 187 -34.69 -10.42 -10.29
C LYS A 187 -33.75 -10.20 -9.11
N ASN A 188 -32.96 -11.21 -8.78
CA ASN A 188 -32.03 -11.17 -7.67
C ASN A 188 -30.62 -11.02 -8.24
N ILE A 189 -30.09 -9.80 -8.25
CA ILE A 189 -28.81 -9.52 -8.91
C ILE A 189 -27.76 -9.12 -7.86
N ALA A 190 -26.67 -9.86 -7.83
CA ALA A 190 -25.48 -9.54 -7.06
C ALA A 190 -24.31 -9.19 -8.00
N VAL A 191 -23.42 -8.32 -7.56
CA VAL A 191 -22.22 -7.91 -8.29
C VAL A 191 -20.97 -8.26 -7.47
N VAL A 192 -19.93 -8.73 -8.14
CA VAL A 192 -18.58 -8.89 -7.60
C VAL A 192 -17.59 -8.10 -8.44
N ILE A 193 -16.79 -7.25 -7.78
CA ILE A 193 -15.74 -6.45 -8.41
C ILE A 193 -14.36 -6.99 -8.00
N ASN A 194 -13.61 -7.51 -8.97
CA ASN A 194 -12.22 -7.98 -8.86
C ASN A 194 -11.27 -6.93 -9.48
N ALA A 195 -11.00 -5.87 -8.72
CA ALA A 195 -10.14 -4.75 -9.16
C ALA A 195 -9.09 -4.44 -8.10
N GLY A 196 -7.92 -3.92 -8.49
CA GLY A 196 -6.87 -3.53 -7.55
C GLY A 196 -7.04 -2.13 -6.97
N ALA A 197 -7.82 -1.28 -7.64
CA ALA A 197 -8.03 0.12 -7.32
C ALA A 197 -9.50 0.51 -7.54
N GLN A 198 -9.88 1.74 -7.16
CA GLN A 198 -11.25 2.22 -7.25
C GLN A 198 -11.78 2.15 -8.69
N THR A 199 -13.01 1.67 -8.88
CA THR A 199 -13.74 1.73 -10.14
C THR A 199 -15.00 2.58 -9.97
N ASP A 200 -15.64 2.93 -11.07
CA ASP A 200 -16.98 3.50 -11.01
C ASP A 200 -17.91 2.56 -10.23
N SER A 201 -18.67 3.18 -9.33
CA SER A 201 -19.64 2.50 -8.47
C SER A 201 -21.06 2.97 -8.70
N GLU A 202 -21.27 4.01 -9.53
CA GLU A 202 -22.57 4.64 -9.72
C GLU A 202 -23.59 3.67 -10.32
N TRP A 203 -23.17 2.86 -11.29
CA TRP A 203 -24.06 1.95 -12.02
C TRP A 203 -24.73 0.88 -11.15
N PHE A 204 -24.09 0.44 -10.05
CA PHE A 204 -24.71 -0.48 -9.09
C PHE A 204 -25.20 0.20 -7.81
N HIS A 205 -24.63 1.37 -7.47
CA HIS A 205 -25.08 2.16 -6.34
C HIS A 205 -26.50 2.67 -6.58
N SER A 206 -26.73 3.33 -7.72
CA SER A 206 -27.98 4.01 -8.07
C SER A 206 -29.11 3.10 -8.58
N ASP A 207 -28.81 1.87 -9.00
CA ASP A 207 -29.79 0.94 -9.55
C ASP A 207 -30.30 -0.06 -8.48
N ASP A 208 -31.54 0.12 -8.02
CA ASP A 208 -32.17 -0.74 -7.02
C ASP A 208 -32.46 -2.17 -7.49
N ARG A 209 -32.40 -2.44 -8.81
CA ARG A 209 -32.50 -3.81 -9.33
C ARG A 209 -31.27 -4.64 -8.94
N ILE A 210 -30.12 -3.99 -8.77
CA ILE A 210 -28.91 -4.63 -8.23
C ILE A 210 -29.04 -4.64 -6.70
N SER A 211 -29.29 -5.84 -6.17
CA SER A 211 -29.59 -6.04 -4.75
C SER A 211 -28.32 -6.09 -3.90
N ALA A 212 -27.21 -6.61 -4.42
CA ALA A 212 -25.97 -6.72 -3.66
C ALA A 212 -24.72 -6.38 -4.49
N ALA A 213 -23.68 -5.88 -3.82
CA ALA A 213 -22.39 -5.59 -4.43
C ALA A 213 -21.26 -5.90 -3.43
N LEU A 214 -20.34 -6.78 -3.83
CA LEU A 214 -19.15 -7.15 -3.08
C LEU A 214 -17.91 -6.67 -3.84
N LEU A 215 -17.13 -5.81 -3.19
CA LEU A 215 -15.81 -5.45 -3.66
C LEU A 215 -14.82 -6.50 -3.15
N ALA A 216 -14.48 -7.44 -4.02
CA ALA A 216 -13.64 -8.60 -3.71
C ALA A 216 -12.13 -8.30 -3.86
N TRP A 217 -11.81 -7.16 -4.48
CA TRP A 217 -10.45 -6.73 -4.79
C TRP A 217 -9.66 -7.78 -5.59
N GLN A 218 -8.33 -7.69 -5.60
CA GLN A 218 -7.43 -8.73 -6.10
C GLN A 218 -6.89 -9.54 -4.91
N GLY A 219 -7.45 -10.73 -4.70
CA GLY A 219 -7.33 -11.49 -3.46
C GLY A 219 -6.17 -12.50 -3.42
N GLY A 220 -5.20 -12.41 -4.33
CA GLY A 220 -4.11 -13.39 -4.43
C GLY A 220 -4.56 -14.71 -5.07
N MET A 221 -3.74 -15.75 -4.92
CA MET A 221 -3.96 -17.05 -5.59
C MET A 221 -5.23 -17.79 -5.14
N GLU A 222 -5.71 -17.55 -3.92
CA GLU A 222 -6.93 -18.16 -3.36
C GLU A 222 -8.14 -17.20 -3.37
N GLY A 223 -8.01 -16.03 -3.99
CA GLY A 223 -9.00 -14.97 -3.86
C GLY A 223 -10.38 -15.29 -4.45
N GLY A 224 -10.46 -16.14 -5.48
CA GLY A 224 -11.74 -16.63 -6.01
C GLY A 224 -12.48 -17.54 -5.03
N LEU A 225 -11.76 -18.39 -4.29
CA LEU A 225 -12.33 -19.22 -3.24
C LEU A 225 -12.72 -18.39 -2.01
N ALA A 226 -11.91 -17.40 -1.61
CA ALA A 226 -12.28 -16.43 -0.59
C ALA A 226 -13.55 -15.65 -0.96
N THR A 227 -13.71 -15.31 -2.25
CA THR A 227 -14.93 -14.65 -2.76
C THR A 227 -16.13 -15.56 -2.57
N ALA A 228 -16.00 -16.84 -2.93
CA ALA A 228 -17.05 -17.83 -2.76
C ALA A 228 -17.40 -18.07 -1.27
N ASP A 229 -16.42 -18.03 -0.36
CA ASP A 229 -16.65 -18.12 1.09
C ASP A 229 -17.56 -17.00 1.58
N VAL A 230 -17.28 -15.75 1.18
CA VAL A 230 -18.09 -14.60 1.55
C VAL A 230 -19.47 -14.70 0.92
N LEU A 231 -19.57 -15.00 -0.38
CA LEU A 231 -20.85 -15.12 -1.09
C LEU A 231 -21.76 -16.20 -0.48
N CYS A 232 -21.20 -17.30 0.04
CA CYS A 232 -21.96 -18.41 0.62
C CYS A 232 -22.11 -18.34 2.16
N GLY A 233 -21.55 -17.31 2.81
CA GLY A 233 -21.71 -17.08 4.25
C GLY A 233 -20.80 -17.92 5.14
N ASP A 234 -19.74 -18.50 4.59
CA ASP A 234 -18.69 -19.22 5.34
C ASP A 234 -17.83 -18.23 6.12
N VAL A 235 -17.69 -17.03 5.54
CA VAL A 235 -17.07 -15.88 6.18
C VAL A 235 -18.04 -14.71 6.12
N THR A 236 -18.30 -14.09 7.27
CA THR A 236 -19.02 -12.83 7.36
C THR A 236 -18.09 -11.69 6.90
N PRO A 237 -18.48 -10.87 5.90
CA PRO A 237 -17.66 -9.76 5.44
C PRO A 237 -17.47 -8.75 6.56
N SER A 238 -16.25 -8.24 6.66
CA SER A 238 -15.84 -7.28 7.69
C SER A 238 -14.81 -6.26 7.18
N GLY A 239 -14.55 -6.23 5.87
CA GLY A 239 -13.70 -5.23 5.27
C GLY A 239 -14.35 -3.84 5.31
N LYS A 240 -13.53 -2.79 5.38
CA LYS A 240 -13.94 -1.40 5.32
C LYS A 240 -13.13 -0.66 4.27
N LEU A 241 -13.75 0.22 3.49
CA LEU A 241 -13.09 1.01 2.47
C LEU A 241 -11.96 1.85 3.06
N VAL A 242 -10.83 1.86 2.35
CA VAL A 242 -9.65 2.69 2.65
C VAL A 242 -9.51 3.88 1.72
N ASP A 243 -10.47 4.03 0.82
CA ASP A 243 -10.59 5.14 -0.11
C ASP A 243 -12.05 5.57 -0.22
N THR A 244 -12.28 6.83 -0.54
CA THR A 244 -13.62 7.35 -0.82
C THR A 244 -14.03 6.99 -2.25
N PHE A 245 -15.22 6.42 -2.43
CA PHE A 245 -15.79 6.15 -3.75
C PHE A 245 -16.76 7.28 -4.14
N ALA A 246 -16.29 8.17 -5.00
CA ALA A 246 -17.10 9.25 -5.56
C ALA A 246 -18.09 8.75 -6.63
N LYS A 247 -19.09 9.58 -6.93
CA LYS A 247 -20.09 9.36 -7.99
C LYS A 247 -19.47 9.32 -9.38
N ARG A 248 -18.46 10.15 -9.63
CA ARG A 248 -17.78 10.26 -10.93
C ARG A 248 -16.30 10.53 -10.72
N PHE A 249 -15.48 10.16 -11.70
CA PHE A 249 -14.05 10.45 -11.68
C PHE A 249 -13.73 11.96 -11.54
N VAL A 250 -14.52 12.83 -12.17
CA VAL A 250 -14.30 14.29 -12.12
C VAL A 250 -14.65 14.93 -10.77
N ASP A 251 -15.22 14.17 -9.83
CA ASP A 251 -15.57 14.68 -8.51
C ASP A 251 -14.39 14.61 -7.52
N TYR A 252 -13.33 13.87 -7.84
CA TYR A 252 -12.10 13.79 -7.04
C TYR A 252 -11.28 15.08 -7.13
N PRO A 253 -10.70 15.58 -6.03
CA PRO A 253 -10.04 16.88 -6.01
C PRO A 253 -8.76 16.94 -6.86
N SER A 254 -8.12 15.79 -7.09
CA SER A 254 -6.90 15.69 -7.90
C SER A 254 -7.17 15.51 -9.40
N SER A 255 -8.42 15.27 -9.83
CA SER A 255 -8.74 14.86 -11.21
C SER A 255 -8.32 15.90 -12.25
N GLU A 256 -8.46 17.20 -11.96
CA GLU A 256 -8.09 18.29 -12.86
C GLU A 256 -6.58 18.31 -13.14
N SER A 257 -5.77 18.16 -12.09
CA SER A 257 -4.30 18.27 -12.18
C SER A 257 -3.58 16.98 -12.59
N PHE A 258 -4.23 15.81 -12.45
CA PHE A 258 -3.56 14.51 -12.59
C PHE A 258 -3.08 14.22 -14.02
N ALA A 259 -3.93 14.58 -14.99
CA ALA A 259 -3.66 14.40 -16.42
C ALA A 259 -3.28 15.70 -17.14
N GLU A 260 -2.98 16.78 -16.40
CA GLU A 260 -2.66 18.11 -16.98
C GLU A 260 -1.37 18.06 -17.82
N SER A 261 -0.35 17.32 -17.37
CA SER A 261 0.93 17.18 -18.06
C SER A 261 1.57 15.84 -17.73
N ASP A 262 2.29 15.25 -18.68
CA ASP A 262 3.13 14.08 -18.42
C ASP A 262 4.40 14.46 -17.64
N ASP A 263 4.87 15.71 -17.76
CA ASP A 263 6.14 16.17 -17.16
C ASP A 263 5.98 16.62 -15.70
N TYR A 264 4.76 16.87 -15.24
CA TYR A 264 4.53 17.28 -13.84
C TYR A 264 3.09 17.02 -13.40
N VAL A 265 2.92 16.99 -12.08
CA VAL A 265 1.61 17.01 -11.41
C VAL A 265 1.64 18.02 -10.28
N LYS A 266 0.64 18.92 -10.25
CA LYS A 266 0.51 19.96 -9.24
C LYS A 266 -0.53 19.58 -8.20
N TYR A 267 -0.11 19.54 -6.95
CA TYR A 267 -0.91 19.03 -5.85
C TYR A 267 -1.75 20.16 -5.26
N TYR A 268 -2.59 20.76 -6.09
CA TYR A 268 -3.41 21.91 -5.73
C TYR A 268 -4.43 21.61 -4.62
N GLU A 269 -4.85 20.35 -4.49
CA GLU A 269 -5.72 19.90 -3.40
C GLU A 269 -5.03 19.91 -2.03
N ASP A 270 -3.70 20.00 -1.98
CA ASP A 270 -2.91 20.10 -0.75
C ASP A 270 -3.25 18.97 0.24
N ILE A 271 -3.57 19.28 1.51
CA ILE A 271 -3.99 18.29 2.50
C ILE A 271 -5.40 17.71 2.25
N TYR A 272 -6.18 18.27 1.32
CA TYR A 272 -7.55 17.83 1.03
C TYR A 272 -7.55 16.66 0.02
N VAL A 273 -6.86 15.58 0.37
CA VAL A 273 -6.86 14.32 -0.41
C VAL A 273 -7.97 13.40 0.10
N GLY A 274 -8.74 12.80 -0.83
CA GLY A 274 -9.76 11.82 -0.49
C GLY A 274 -10.84 12.38 0.44
N TYR A 275 -11.18 11.65 1.51
CA TYR A 275 -12.21 12.05 2.47
C TYR A 275 -11.92 13.41 3.14
N ARG A 276 -10.65 13.84 3.25
CA ARG A 276 -10.32 15.18 3.76
C ARG A 276 -10.94 16.27 2.89
N TYR A 277 -11.07 16.06 1.59
CA TYR A 277 -11.82 16.95 0.70
C TYR A 277 -13.32 16.72 0.81
N PHE A 278 -13.78 15.47 0.62
CA PHE A 278 -15.22 15.18 0.49
C PHE A 278 -16.02 15.53 1.75
N GLU A 279 -15.45 15.35 2.93
CA GLU A 279 -16.13 15.65 4.19
C GLU A 279 -15.99 17.12 4.61
N THR A 280 -15.16 17.91 3.92
CA THR A 280 -14.83 19.30 4.32
C THR A 280 -15.39 20.34 3.37
N VAL A 281 -15.15 20.18 2.07
CA VAL A 281 -15.46 21.21 1.08
C VAL A 281 -16.98 21.27 0.86
N PRO A 282 -17.59 22.48 0.90
CA PRO A 282 -19.03 22.63 0.72
C PRO A 282 -19.55 21.96 -0.56
N GLY A 283 -20.55 21.09 -0.41
CA GLY A 283 -21.17 20.36 -1.51
C GLY A 283 -20.38 19.15 -2.03
N ALA A 284 -19.15 18.91 -1.56
CA ALA A 284 -18.38 17.74 -1.96
C ALA A 284 -18.94 16.43 -1.37
N ALA A 285 -19.52 16.48 -0.17
CA ALA A 285 -20.08 15.31 0.50
C ALA A 285 -21.19 14.60 -0.31
N GLU A 286 -21.98 15.38 -1.07
CA GLU A 286 -23.07 14.89 -1.94
C GLU A 286 -22.58 14.14 -3.19
N LYS A 287 -21.27 14.19 -3.45
CA LYS A 287 -20.60 13.53 -4.58
C LYS A 287 -20.04 12.16 -4.23
N VAL A 288 -20.37 11.62 -3.06
CA VAL A 288 -19.85 10.34 -2.56
C VAL A 288 -20.93 9.27 -2.58
N ASN A 289 -20.60 8.10 -3.14
CA ASN A 289 -21.43 6.90 -3.09
C ASN A 289 -21.14 6.08 -1.85
N TYR A 290 -19.85 5.84 -1.58
CA TYR A 290 -19.41 5.12 -0.37
C TYR A 290 -18.27 5.90 0.29
N PRO A 291 -18.45 6.35 1.55
CA PRO A 291 -17.46 7.17 2.23
C PRO A 291 -16.30 6.33 2.75
N PHE A 292 -15.17 6.97 3.04
CA PHE A 292 -14.03 6.34 3.71
C PHE A 292 -14.45 5.61 4.99
N GLY A 293 -13.89 4.41 5.18
CA GLY A 293 -14.19 3.54 6.32
C GLY A 293 -15.52 2.80 6.21
N PHE A 294 -16.31 2.94 5.14
CA PHE A 294 -17.58 2.23 4.97
C PHE A 294 -17.41 0.74 4.65
N GLY A 295 -18.32 -0.10 5.13
CA GLY A 295 -18.43 -1.50 4.73
C GLY A 295 -19.51 -2.22 5.56
N LEU A 296 -20.38 -2.96 4.87
CA LEU A 296 -21.47 -3.71 5.49
C LEU A 296 -20.99 -5.08 6.01
N SER A 297 -21.85 -5.72 6.80
CA SER A 297 -21.66 -7.07 7.30
C SER A 297 -22.96 -7.87 7.15
N TYR A 298 -22.91 -9.20 7.33
CA TYR A 298 -24.11 -10.04 7.41
C TYR A 298 -24.77 -10.00 8.79
N THR A 299 -24.12 -9.38 9.76
CA THR A 299 -24.67 -9.09 11.07
C THR A 299 -24.70 -7.57 11.32
N THR A 300 -25.29 -7.14 12.42
CA THR A 300 -25.35 -5.73 12.81
C THR A 300 -24.56 -5.52 14.10
N PHE A 301 -24.02 -4.31 14.26
CA PHE A 301 -23.27 -3.93 15.45
C PHE A 301 -23.79 -2.62 16.03
N ASP A 302 -23.84 -2.56 17.36
CA ASP A 302 -24.02 -1.33 18.12
C ASP A 302 -22.66 -0.88 18.67
N ILE A 303 -22.32 0.40 18.47
CA ILE A 303 -21.15 1.05 19.07
C ILE A 303 -21.65 2.07 20.07
N SER A 304 -21.42 1.80 21.36
CA SER A 304 -21.95 2.57 22.48
C SER A 304 -20.89 2.79 23.55
N ASP A 305 -21.28 3.46 24.65
CA ASP A 305 -20.39 3.83 25.77
C ASP A 305 -19.09 4.53 25.33
N VAL A 306 -19.17 5.36 24.28
CA VAL A 306 -18.03 6.11 23.75
C VAL A 306 -17.54 7.08 24.79
N LYS A 307 -16.26 6.95 25.17
CA LYS A 307 -15.58 7.88 26.09
C LYS A 307 -14.23 8.24 25.50
N ALA A 308 -13.86 9.51 25.66
CA ALA A 308 -12.52 10.01 25.40
C ALA A 308 -12.01 10.76 26.62
N GLU A 309 -10.71 10.72 26.85
CA GLU A 309 -10.04 11.43 27.94
C GLU A 309 -8.59 11.77 27.55
N LEU A 310 -8.03 12.79 28.20
CA LEU A 310 -6.60 13.06 28.15
C LEU A 310 -5.89 12.16 29.17
N ASP A 311 -4.89 11.40 28.70
CA ASP A 311 -4.03 10.53 29.51
C ASP A 311 -2.56 10.85 29.21
N GLY A 312 -1.96 11.71 30.04
CA GLY A 312 -0.66 12.31 29.77
C GLY A 312 -0.69 13.14 28.48
N ASP A 313 0.21 12.83 27.53
CA ASP A 313 0.28 13.48 26.22
C ASP A 313 -0.56 12.78 25.13
N ASN A 314 -1.44 11.85 25.53
CA ASN A 314 -2.28 11.08 24.62
C ASN A 314 -3.77 11.33 24.84
N ILE A 315 -4.54 11.21 23.77
CA ILE A 315 -5.99 11.04 23.86
C ILE A 315 -6.27 9.55 23.90
N ARG A 316 -6.93 9.09 24.96
CA ARG A 316 -7.41 7.72 25.11
C ARG A 316 -8.89 7.66 24.79
N VAL A 317 -9.28 6.71 23.96
CA VAL A 317 -10.67 6.48 23.55
C VAL A 317 -11.07 5.04 23.85
N CYS A 318 -12.27 4.85 24.40
CA CYS A 318 -12.88 3.53 24.52
C CYS A 318 -14.33 3.51 24.02
N ALA A 319 -14.75 2.36 23.50
CA ALA A 319 -16.13 2.12 23.09
C ALA A 319 -16.50 0.65 23.35
N SER A 320 -17.78 0.38 23.61
CA SER A 320 -18.37 -0.95 23.65
C SER A 320 -18.90 -1.28 22.25
N VAL A 321 -18.58 -2.47 21.75
CA VAL A 321 -19.07 -2.99 20.46
C VAL A 321 -19.88 -4.25 20.73
N THR A 322 -21.16 -4.24 20.38
CA THR A 322 -22.05 -5.39 20.57
C THR A 322 -22.50 -5.93 19.23
N ASN A 323 -22.35 -7.23 19.00
CA ASN A 323 -22.98 -7.87 17.84
C ASN A 323 -24.49 -8.04 18.14
N THR A 324 -25.32 -7.24 17.49
CA THR A 324 -26.77 -7.20 17.69
C THR A 324 -27.55 -8.05 16.69
N GLY A 325 -26.87 -8.65 15.70
CA GLY A 325 -27.50 -9.51 14.71
C GLY A 325 -27.47 -10.99 15.08
N ASN A 326 -27.63 -11.85 14.07
CA ASN A 326 -27.88 -13.29 14.25
C ASN A 326 -26.73 -14.19 13.77
N THR A 327 -25.62 -13.61 13.30
CA THR A 327 -24.45 -14.35 12.82
C THR A 327 -23.19 -13.79 13.46
N ASP A 328 -22.17 -14.63 13.61
CA ASP A 328 -20.83 -14.21 14.03
C ASP A 328 -20.26 -13.16 13.06
N GLY A 329 -19.51 -12.20 13.57
CA GLY A 329 -18.87 -11.18 12.74
C GLY A 329 -17.83 -10.36 13.48
N LYS A 330 -17.12 -9.51 12.74
CA LYS A 330 -16.17 -8.55 13.28
C LYS A 330 -16.59 -7.14 12.90
N GLU A 331 -16.26 -6.16 13.73
CA GLU A 331 -16.49 -4.75 13.44
C GLU A 331 -15.20 -3.94 13.65
N THR A 332 -15.06 -2.85 12.89
CA THR A 332 -13.94 -1.92 13.01
C THR A 332 -14.43 -0.62 13.63
N VAL A 333 -13.92 -0.30 14.81
CA VAL A 333 -14.12 1.00 15.44
C VAL A 333 -13.06 1.97 14.95
N GLN A 334 -13.49 3.15 14.53
CA GLN A 334 -12.70 4.19 13.90
C GLN A 334 -12.86 5.47 14.72
N VAL A 335 -11.76 6.15 15.00
CA VAL A 335 -11.73 7.40 15.76
C VAL A 335 -11.22 8.50 14.85
N TYR A 336 -12.04 9.53 14.69
CA TYR A 336 -11.71 10.74 13.95
C TYR A 336 -11.62 11.92 14.91
N TYR A 337 -10.77 12.90 14.61
CA TYR A 337 -10.79 14.19 15.28
C TYR A 337 -11.25 15.30 14.33
N SER A 338 -11.81 16.36 14.89
CA SER A 338 -12.03 17.65 14.22
C SER A 338 -11.22 18.70 14.95
N ALA A 339 -10.27 19.31 14.25
CA ALA A 339 -9.48 20.42 14.75
C ALA A 339 -10.21 21.77 14.51
N PRO A 340 -9.92 22.82 15.29
CA PRO A 340 -10.38 24.17 14.97
C PRO A 340 -9.79 24.61 13.62
N GLN A 341 -10.58 25.31 12.81
CA GLN A 341 -10.13 25.78 11.49
C GLN A 341 -8.88 26.67 11.57
N GLY A 342 -8.80 27.53 12.59
CA GLY A 342 -7.63 28.39 12.80
C GLY A 342 -7.32 29.29 11.59
N VAL A 343 -6.05 29.64 11.42
CA VAL A 343 -5.54 30.38 10.25
C VAL A 343 -4.92 29.46 9.19
N LEU A 344 -4.57 28.22 9.55
CA LEU A 344 -4.03 27.24 8.61
C LEU A 344 -5.16 26.54 7.83
N GLY A 345 -6.37 26.46 8.37
CA GLY A 345 -7.46 25.66 7.80
C GLY A 345 -7.25 24.17 8.06
N LYS A 346 -8.32 23.42 8.30
CA LYS A 346 -8.25 21.99 8.65
C LYS A 346 -9.33 21.17 7.93
N PRO A 347 -9.07 19.89 7.62
CA PRO A 347 -10.13 18.96 7.28
C PRO A 347 -11.16 18.86 8.42
N SER A 348 -12.42 18.62 8.07
CA SER A 348 -13.50 18.50 9.05
C SER A 348 -13.39 17.21 9.89
N ARG A 349 -12.76 16.18 9.33
CA ARG A 349 -12.48 14.88 9.95
C ARG A 349 -11.11 14.41 9.51
N GLU A 350 -10.34 13.88 10.46
CA GLU A 350 -9.08 13.17 10.21
C GLU A 350 -9.01 11.93 11.09
N LEU A 351 -8.61 10.79 10.51
CA LEU A 351 -8.47 9.54 11.23
C LEU A 351 -7.32 9.68 12.26
N ALA A 352 -7.60 9.30 13.51
CA ALA A 352 -6.65 9.35 14.61
C ALA A 352 -6.17 7.95 14.98
N SER A 353 -7.10 6.99 15.02
CA SER A 353 -6.86 5.62 15.47
C SER A 353 -7.99 4.71 15.03
N PHE A 354 -7.75 3.41 15.03
CA PHE A 354 -8.77 2.40 14.73
C PHE A 354 -8.44 1.08 15.44
N LYS A 355 -9.46 0.25 15.64
CA LYS A 355 -9.32 -1.10 16.16
C LYS A 355 -10.41 -2.00 15.60
N LYS A 356 -10.00 -3.13 15.03
CA LYS A 356 -10.92 -4.23 14.68
C LYS A 356 -11.12 -5.15 15.88
N THR A 357 -12.35 -5.60 16.08
CA THR A 357 -12.68 -6.60 17.10
C THR A 357 -12.15 -7.99 16.69
N ASP A 358 -12.02 -8.86 17.67
CA ASP A 358 -12.14 -10.30 17.44
C ASP A 358 -13.54 -10.67 16.92
N THR A 359 -13.73 -11.92 16.52
CA THR A 359 -15.05 -12.41 16.10
C THR A 359 -15.99 -12.41 17.29
N LEU A 360 -17.08 -11.64 17.20
CA LEU A 360 -18.13 -11.55 18.20
C LEU A 360 -19.30 -12.44 17.79
N LYS A 361 -19.75 -13.29 18.72
CA LYS A 361 -20.99 -14.06 18.56
C LYS A 361 -22.22 -13.17 18.71
N PRO A 362 -23.41 -13.58 18.23
CA PRO A 362 -24.66 -12.89 18.51
C PRO A 362 -24.85 -12.57 20.00
N GLY A 363 -25.08 -11.30 20.32
CA GLY A 363 -25.24 -10.78 21.69
C GLY A 363 -23.94 -10.57 22.47
N GLU A 364 -22.78 -10.91 21.92
CA GLU A 364 -21.48 -10.67 22.56
C GLU A 364 -21.08 -9.19 22.47
N THR A 365 -20.61 -8.65 23.59
CA THR A 365 -20.07 -7.29 23.68
C THR A 365 -18.58 -7.33 23.95
N ARG A 366 -17.82 -6.51 23.20
CA ARG A 366 -16.40 -6.29 23.41
C ARG A 366 -16.10 -4.83 23.62
N LYS A 367 -15.34 -4.51 24.68
CA LYS A 367 -14.80 -3.18 24.88
C LYS A 367 -13.47 -3.02 24.14
N VAL A 368 -13.37 -2.02 23.28
CA VAL A 368 -12.16 -1.66 22.55
C VAL A 368 -11.50 -0.43 23.15
N TYR A 369 -10.18 -0.38 23.08
CA TYR A 369 -9.36 0.74 23.57
C TYR A 369 -8.41 1.18 22.46
N MET A 370 -8.34 2.48 22.25
CA MET A 370 -7.48 3.14 21.27
C MET A 370 -6.80 4.33 21.95
N SER A 371 -5.64 4.71 21.45
CA SER A 371 -4.88 5.84 21.95
C SER A 371 -4.07 6.44 20.81
N PHE A 372 -3.90 7.76 20.83
CA PHE A 372 -3.03 8.49 19.92
C PHE A 372 -2.46 9.74 20.60
N PRO A 373 -1.24 10.16 20.23
CA PRO A 373 -0.62 11.33 20.84
C PRO A 373 -1.35 12.61 20.42
N VAL A 374 -1.45 13.59 21.31
CA VAL A 374 -2.08 14.89 21.03
C VAL A 374 -1.38 15.60 19.87
N SER A 375 -0.06 15.42 19.72
CA SER A 375 0.74 15.95 18.61
C SER A 375 0.31 15.44 17.24
N LEU A 376 -0.42 14.32 17.15
CA LEU A 376 -0.97 13.83 15.89
C LEU A 376 -1.96 14.82 15.26
N MET A 377 -2.60 15.68 16.06
CA MET A 377 -3.61 16.66 15.60
C MET A 377 -2.99 17.99 15.15
N ALA A 378 -1.66 18.12 15.20
CA ALA A 378 -0.96 19.32 14.79
C ALA A 378 -0.93 19.45 13.26
N SER A 379 -0.97 20.68 12.75
CA SER A 379 -0.70 20.95 11.33
C SER A 379 0.62 21.66 11.15
N TYR A 380 1.24 21.44 10.00
CA TYR A 380 2.50 22.05 9.64
C TYR A 380 2.28 23.44 9.03
N ASP A 381 2.90 24.47 9.62
CA ASP A 381 2.87 25.82 9.08
C ASP A 381 4.06 26.08 8.15
N ASP A 382 3.83 25.87 6.86
CA ASP A 382 4.80 26.11 5.78
C ASP A 382 4.77 27.53 5.22
N THR A 383 3.98 28.44 5.81
CA THR A 383 3.83 29.83 5.36
C THR A 383 4.18 30.86 6.42
N GLY A 384 4.43 30.43 7.66
CA GLY A 384 4.75 31.30 8.78
C GLY A 384 3.57 32.17 9.23
N LYS A 385 2.33 31.71 9.02
CA LYS A 385 1.12 32.40 9.51
C LYS A 385 1.09 32.47 11.04
N ILE A 386 1.71 31.49 11.70
CA ILE A 386 1.89 31.42 13.15
C ILE A 386 3.39 31.31 13.47
N GLN A 387 4.04 30.25 12.97
CA GLN A 387 5.44 29.95 13.22
C GLN A 387 5.97 29.09 12.08
N MET A 388 6.88 29.66 11.27
CA MET A 388 7.41 29.00 10.08
C MET A 388 8.08 27.66 10.43
N SER A 389 7.82 26.65 9.59
CA SER A 389 8.43 25.33 9.65
C SER A 389 8.21 24.60 10.98
N ALA A 390 6.98 24.65 11.50
CA ALA A 390 6.64 24.03 12.77
C ALA A 390 5.29 23.28 12.70
N TYR A 391 5.18 22.19 13.46
CA TYR A 391 3.90 21.57 13.76
C TYR A 391 3.22 22.34 14.89
N ILE A 392 1.98 22.78 14.63
CA ILE A 392 1.20 23.65 15.50
C ILE A 392 -0.15 23.03 15.83
N LEU A 393 -0.49 23.02 17.11
CA LEU A 393 -1.86 22.92 17.58
C LEU A 393 -2.42 24.34 17.71
N GLU A 394 -3.37 24.71 16.85
CA GLU A 394 -4.02 26.00 16.93
C GLU A 394 -5.03 26.03 18.09
N LYS A 395 -5.13 27.17 18.76
CA LYS A 395 -6.10 27.39 19.84
C LYS A 395 -7.52 27.09 19.37
N GLY A 396 -8.32 26.53 20.26
CA GLY A 396 -9.71 26.17 19.99
C GLY A 396 -10.08 24.81 20.56
N ARG A 397 -11.17 24.26 20.03
CA ARG A 397 -11.76 23.00 20.49
C ARG A 397 -11.46 21.89 19.50
N TYR A 398 -10.89 20.81 20.01
CA TYR A 398 -10.69 19.57 19.32
C TYR A 398 -11.74 18.57 19.80
N SER A 399 -12.55 18.06 18.87
CA SER A 399 -13.60 17.09 19.18
C SER A 399 -13.31 15.74 18.56
N PHE A 400 -13.77 14.68 19.21
CA PHE A 400 -13.54 13.29 18.77
C PHE A 400 -14.85 12.64 18.34
N HIS A 401 -14.81 11.89 17.25
CA HIS A 401 -15.95 11.21 16.64
C HIS A 401 -15.62 9.74 16.47
N VAL A 402 -16.43 8.86 17.03
CA VAL A 402 -16.15 7.42 17.12
C VAL A 402 -17.28 6.63 16.46
N GLY A 403 -16.94 5.70 15.58
CA GLY A 403 -17.94 4.90 14.88
C GLY A 403 -17.33 3.87 13.94
N ASN A 404 -18.02 3.51 12.86
CA ASN A 404 -17.58 2.46 11.93
C ASN A 404 -17.46 2.90 10.45
N SER A 405 -17.55 4.20 10.20
CA SER A 405 -17.15 4.90 8.97
C SER A 405 -16.99 6.38 9.29
N VAL A 406 -16.37 7.19 8.42
CA VAL A 406 -16.23 8.65 8.66
C VAL A 406 -17.58 9.36 8.83
N ARG A 407 -18.66 8.82 8.25
CA ARG A 407 -20.02 9.39 8.32
C ARG A 407 -20.93 8.77 9.37
N ASN A 408 -20.64 7.56 9.84
CA ASN A 408 -21.42 6.92 10.91
C ASN A 408 -20.63 6.94 12.21
N THR A 409 -20.69 8.08 12.89
CA THR A 409 -19.97 8.32 14.14
C THR A 409 -20.85 8.99 15.20
N VAL A 410 -20.48 8.78 16.46
CA VAL A 410 -20.98 9.51 17.61
C VAL A 410 -19.88 10.41 18.13
N LYS A 411 -20.20 11.68 18.39
CA LYS A 411 -19.27 12.63 19.01
C LYS A 411 -19.07 12.23 20.48
N ALA A 412 -17.83 12.10 20.92
CA ALA A 412 -17.51 11.89 22.33
C ALA A 412 -17.81 13.15 23.16
N ASP A 413 -18.21 12.97 24.42
CA ASP A 413 -18.53 14.08 25.33
C ASP A 413 -17.31 14.93 25.71
N PHE A 414 -16.11 14.37 25.60
CA PHE A 414 -14.85 15.06 25.88
C PHE A 414 -14.37 15.86 24.67
N GLU A 415 -13.94 17.10 24.92
CA GLU A 415 -13.23 17.95 23.97
C GLU A 415 -11.87 18.33 24.57
N TYR A 416 -10.83 18.30 23.74
CA TYR A 416 -9.53 18.86 24.11
C TYR A 416 -9.52 20.34 23.73
N VAL A 417 -9.36 21.23 24.71
CA VAL A 417 -9.46 22.68 24.52
C VAL A 417 -8.09 23.32 24.76
N LEU A 418 -7.64 24.10 23.79
CA LEU A 418 -6.43 24.91 23.89
C LEU A 418 -6.79 26.40 23.87
N ASP A 419 -6.34 27.15 24.87
CA ASP A 419 -6.57 28.59 24.97
C ASP A 419 -5.59 29.40 24.10
N GLU A 420 -4.42 28.84 23.81
CA GLU A 420 -3.37 29.43 22.99
C GLU A 420 -2.79 28.43 21.98
N ASN A 421 -2.15 28.96 20.93
CA ASN A 421 -1.48 28.12 19.94
C ASN A 421 -0.24 27.49 20.57
N THR A 422 -0.05 26.20 20.37
CA THR A 422 1.10 25.45 20.90
C THR A 422 1.95 24.92 19.76
N VAL A 423 3.24 25.24 19.78
CA VAL A 423 4.25 24.59 18.93
C VAL A 423 4.52 23.20 19.51
N THR A 424 4.12 22.15 18.81
CA THR A 424 4.41 20.77 19.23
C THR A 424 5.79 20.33 18.79
N GLU A 425 6.29 20.86 17.67
CA GLU A 425 7.61 20.56 17.13
C GLU A 425 8.07 21.70 16.22
N GLN A 426 9.26 22.23 16.46
CA GLN A 426 9.92 23.20 15.58
C GLN A 426 10.91 22.46 14.67
N LEU A 427 10.75 22.64 13.37
CA LEU A 427 11.61 22.05 12.33
C LEU A 427 12.23 23.15 11.48
N THR A 428 12.73 22.77 10.31
CA THR A 428 13.24 23.68 9.28
C THR A 428 12.52 23.40 7.97
N GLN A 429 12.57 24.36 7.06
CA GLN A 429 11.99 24.21 5.73
C GLN A 429 12.72 23.10 4.96
N GLN A 430 11.98 22.12 4.46
CA GLN A 430 12.51 20.98 3.71
C GLN A 430 11.72 20.77 2.41
N SER A 431 12.43 20.66 1.28
CA SER A 431 11.87 20.31 -0.03
C SER A 431 10.64 21.15 -0.42
N ALA A 432 10.63 22.46 -0.11
CA ALA A 432 9.51 23.34 -0.41
C ALA A 432 9.41 23.68 -1.91
N PRO A 433 8.20 23.91 -2.46
CA PRO A 433 8.00 24.06 -3.90
C PRO A 433 8.43 25.43 -4.44
N SER A 434 9.09 25.45 -5.60
CA SER A 434 9.36 26.70 -6.32
C SER A 434 8.28 27.05 -7.36
N LYS A 435 7.45 26.07 -7.77
CA LYS A 435 6.51 26.14 -8.91
C LYS A 435 5.05 25.85 -8.55
N LEU A 436 4.70 25.77 -7.27
CA LEU A 436 3.29 25.62 -6.86
C LEU A 436 2.70 27.02 -6.70
N GLU A 437 1.77 27.42 -7.56
CA GLU A 437 1.26 28.81 -7.55
C GLU A 437 0.12 29.02 -6.55
N LYS A 438 -0.64 27.97 -6.25
CA LYS A 438 -1.81 28.03 -5.38
C LYS A 438 -2.07 26.71 -4.67
N ARG A 439 -2.85 26.75 -3.60
CA ARG A 439 -3.36 25.55 -2.91
C ARG A 439 -4.78 25.73 -2.38
N MET A 440 -5.51 24.63 -2.24
CA MET A 440 -6.91 24.63 -1.79
C MET A 440 -7.03 25.00 -0.31
N ARG A 441 -8.13 25.68 0.04
CA ARG A 441 -8.58 25.96 1.41
C ARG A 441 -9.79 25.07 1.77
N ALA A 442 -10.13 25.00 3.05
CA ALA A 442 -11.24 24.18 3.56
C ALA A 442 -12.61 24.53 2.94
N ASP A 443 -12.80 25.76 2.44
CA ASP A 443 -14.03 26.19 1.77
C ASP A 443 -14.05 25.89 0.25
N GLY A 444 -13.00 25.24 -0.28
CA GLY A 444 -12.82 24.94 -1.69
C GLY A 444 -12.24 26.08 -2.53
N THR A 445 -12.00 27.26 -1.94
CA THR A 445 -11.25 28.34 -2.61
C THR A 445 -9.75 28.06 -2.60
N PHE A 446 -8.95 28.89 -3.26
CA PHE A 446 -7.50 28.72 -3.33
C PHE A 446 -6.77 29.92 -2.69
N GLU A 447 -5.63 29.64 -2.06
CA GLU A 447 -4.67 30.66 -1.67
C GLU A 447 -3.41 30.63 -2.53
N GLU A 448 -2.81 31.79 -2.73
CA GLU A 448 -1.52 31.91 -3.41
C GLU A 448 -0.41 31.34 -2.54
N MET A 449 0.52 30.63 -3.18
CA MET A 449 1.66 30.01 -2.53
C MET A 449 2.94 30.82 -2.77
N PRO A 450 3.79 31.02 -1.75
CA PRO A 450 5.11 31.59 -1.96
C PRO A 450 5.94 30.69 -2.87
N SER A 451 6.75 31.31 -3.75
CA SER A 451 7.77 30.58 -4.50
C SER A 451 9.04 30.48 -3.66
N TYR A 452 9.45 29.25 -3.36
CA TYR A 452 10.67 28.98 -2.61
C TYR A 452 11.85 28.73 -3.55
N LYS A 453 13.06 28.97 -3.06
CA LYS A 453 14.28 28.57 -3.77
C LYS A 453 14.64 27.15 -3.35
N ASN A 454 15.05 26.33 -4.30
CA ASN A 454 15.56 25.00 -3.99
C ASN A 454 16.78 25.12 -3.07
N ASN A 455 16.72 24.45 -1.94
CA ASN A 455 17.84 24.36 -1.03
C ASN A 455 18.86 23.37 -1.60
N THR A 456 20.08 23.83 -1.86
CA THR A 456 21.21 22.97 -2.26
C THR A 456 22.23 22.82 -1.13
N GLU A 457 21.96 23.40 0.05
CA GLU A 457 22.86 23.31 1.18
C GLU A 457 22.82 21.91 1.77
N ARG A 458 24.02 21.34 1.89
CA ARG A 458 24.26 20.05 2.51
C ARG A 458 25.34 20.22 3.57
N ILE A 459 25.14 19.56 4.71
CA ILE A 459 26.18 19.43 5.73
C ILE A 459 26.98 18.16 5.42
N ALA A 460 28.27 18.32 5.19
CA ALA A 460 29.16 17.18 4.99
C ALA A 460 29.18 16.28 6.25
N PRO A 461 29.21 14.95 6.08
CA PRO A 461 29.25 14.04 7.22
C PRO A 461 30.50 14.24 8.06
N ALA A 462 30.37 14.02 9.37
CA ALA A 462 31.53 14.02 10.27
C ALA A 462 32.51 12.90 9.88
N PRO A 463 33.85 13.16 9.91
CA PRO A 463 34.83 12.12 9.64
C PRO A 463 34.69 10.93 10.57
N ILE A 464 34.80 9.72 10.02
CA ILE A 464 34.97 8.50 10.82
C ILE A 464 36.37 8.53 11.44
N ASN A 465 36.45 8.81 12.75
CA ASN A 465 37.70 8.89 13.51
C ASN A 465 38.09 7.51 14.05
N ALA A 466 38.60 6.64 13.17
CA ALA A 466 39.12 5.33 13.52
C ALA A 466 40.39 5.02 12.70
N GLU A 467 41.29 4.23 13.29
CA GLU A 467 42.43 3.65 12.58
C GLU A 467 42.01 2.32 11.92
N PRO A 468 42.57 1.97 10.74
CA PRO A 468 42.36 0.65 10.17
C PRO A 468 42.91 -0.45 11.11
N PRO A 469 42.38 -1.68 11.04
CA PRO A 469 42.87 -2.77 11.86
C PRO A 469 44.32 -3.10 11.51
N LYS A 470 45.10 -3.54 12.51
CA LYS A 470 46.53 -3.89 12.32
C LYS A 470 46.73 -5.07 11.37
N GLU A 471 45.75 -5.97 11.33
CA GLU A 471 45.69 -7.12 10.44
C GLU A 471 44.36 -7.05 9.68
N ALA A 472 44.33 -7.56 8.44
CA ALA A 472 43.12 -7.55 7.62
C ALA A 472 41.98 -8.27 8.35
N ALA A 473 40.86 -7.58 8.57
CA ALA A 473 39.71 -8.10 9.29
C ALA A 473 38.60 -8.48 8.31
N ALA A 474 37.84 -9.55 8.61
CA ALA A 474 36.64 -9.89 7.88
C ALA A 474 35.40 -9.29 8.54
N LEU A 475 34.29 -9.16 7.82
CA LEU A 475 33.04 -8.61 8.36
C LEU A 475 32.53 -9.43 9.57
N ILE A 476 32.85 -10.72 9.62
CA ILE A 476 32.53 -11.58 10.76
C ILE A 476 33.24 -11.14 12.05
N ASP A 477 34.44 -10.56 11.96
CA ASP A 477 35.17 -10.05 13.13
C ASP A 477 34.52 -8.79 13.70
N VAL A 478 33.82 -8.02 12.85
CA VAL A 478 32.97 -6.90 13.29
C VAL A 478 31.73 -7.42 14.01
N TYR A 479 31.05 -8.40 13.42
CA TYR A 479 29.88 -9.03 14.02
C TYR A 479 30.18 -9.68 15.38
N GLU A 480 31.37 -10.30 15.53
CA GLU A 480 31.84 -10.90 16.78
C GLU A 480 32.42 -9.86 17.78
N GLY A 481 32.46 -8.58 17.43
CA GLY A 481 32.93 -7.49 18.29
C GLY A 481 34.45 -7.41 18.47
N LYS A 482 35.23 -8.09 17.62
CA LYS A 482 36.71 -8.06 17.67
C LYS A 482 37.30 -6.80 17.05
N VAL A 483 36.62 -6.25 16.05
CA VAL A 483 36.99 -5.02 15.33
C VAL A 483 35.77 -4.11 15.26
N SER A 484 35.91 -2.80 15.43
CA SER A 484 34.78 -1.89 15.24
C SER A 484 34.45 -1.75 13.76
N LEU A 485 33.18 -1.49 13.43
CA LEU A 485 32.77 -1.26 12.04
C LEU A 485 33.53 -0.09 11.42
N ASP A 486 33.76 0.97 12.19
CA ASP A 486 34.51 2.16 11.75
C ASP A 486 35.96 1.82 11.39
N SER A 487 36.63 0.97 12.19
CA SER A 487 37.98 0.48 11.88
C SER A 487 37.98 -0.42 10.64
N PHE A 488 37.01 -1.33 10.53
CA PHE A 488 36.84 -2.20 9.36
C PHE A 488 36.68 -1.40 8.06
N ILE A 489 35.84 -0.37 8.04
CA ILE A 489 35.61 0.48 6.86
C ILE A 489 36.90 1.19 6.42
N LYS A 490 37.71 1.64 7.39
CA LYS A 490 38.98 2.32 7.11
C LYS A 490 40.01 1.45 6.41
N GLN A 491 39.85 0.13 6.42
CA GLN A 491 40.74 -0.79 5.71
C GLN A 491 40.45 -0.86 4.20
N LEU A 492 39.24 -0.48 3.76
CA LEU A 492 38.80 -0.63 2.37
C LEU A 492 39.46 0.44 1.48
N SER A 493 39.89 0.10 0.27
CA SER A 493 40.33 1.11 -0.70
C SER A 493 39.16 1.98 -1.19
N ASP A 494 39.43 3.11 -1.86
CA ASP A 494 38.38 3.92 -2.49
C ASP A 494 37.58 3.10 -3.53
N ASP A 495 38.28 2.28 -4.34
CA ASP A 495 37.64 1.35 -5.28
C ASP A 495 36.79 0.28 -4.57
N GLU A 496 37.26 -0.27 -3.44
CA GLU A 496 36.49 -1.26 -2.67
C GLU A 496 35.26 -0.62 -2.00
N LEU A 497 35.34 0.65 -1.58
CA LEU A 497 34.21 1.41 -1.07
C LEU A 497 33.18 1.68 -2.17
N ALA A 498 33.57 2.30 -3.28
CA ALA A 498 32.67 2.56 -4.39
C ALA A 498 32.08 1.24 -4.96
N GLY A 499 32.88 0.17 -5.01
CA GLY A 499 32.51 -1.14 -5.53
C GLY A 499 31.34 -1.84 -4.83
N ILE A 500 31.05 -1.50 -3.57
CA ILE A 500 29.92 -2.07 -2.81
C ILE A 500 28.69 -1.15 -2.76
N LEU A 501 28.77 0.07 -3.30
CA LEU A 501 27.71 1.09 -3.26
C LEU A 501 26.86 1.12 -4.54
N TYR A 502 26.89 0.04 -5.31
CA TYR A 502 25.93 -0.22 -6.37
C TYR A 502 25.50 -1.69 -6.42
N GLY A 503 24.41 -1.95 -7.16
CA GLY A 503 23.81 -3.26 -7.31
C GLY A 503 24.72 -4.30 -7.95
N GLN A 504 24.64 -5.52 -7.45
CA GLN A 504 25.53 -6.63 -7.76
C GLN A 504 24.80 -7.67 -8.63
N PRO A 505 25.53 -8.43 -9.47
CA PRO A 505 24.93 -9.48 -10.28
C PRO A 505 24.09 -10.45 -9.45
N ASN A 506 22.97 -10.88 -10.01
CA ASN A 506 22.10 -11.89 -9.43
C ASN A 506 22.81 -13.25 -9.41
N THR A 507 22.79 -13.92 -8.26
CA THR A 507 23.41 -15.24 -8.06
C THR A 507 22.44 -16.30 -7.52
N GLY A 508 21.13 -16.10 -7.70
CA GLY A 508 20.10 -16.98 -7.14
C GLY A 508 18.78 -16.96 -7.91
N VAL A 509 17.68 -17.13 -7.18
CA VAL A 509 16.32 -17.21 -7.73
C VAL A 509 15.59 -15.87 -7.76
N ALA A 510 16.22 -14.80 -7.24
CA ALA A 510 15.68 -13.44 -7.26
C ALA A 510 15.33 -13.00 -8.69
N ASN A 511 14.36 -12.11 -8.84
CA ASN A 511 14.09 -11.44 -10.11
C ASN A 511 14.91 -10.15 -10.32
N THR A 512 15.62 -9.69 -9.29
CA THR A 512 16.36 -8.41 -9.26
C THR A 512 17.87 -8.64 -9.07
N SER A 513 18.56 -7.74 -8.36
CA SER A 513 20.01 -7.71 -8.15
C SER A 513 20.39 -7.87 -6.68
N GLY A 514 21.68 -8.05 -6.39
CA GLY A 514 22.21 -8.12 -5.03
C GLY A 514 22.83 -6.81 -4.52
N MET A 515 23.23 -6.80 -3.25
CA MET A 515 23.94 -5.70 -2.58
C MET A 515 25.18 -6.22 -1.84
N GLY A 516 26.24 -5.43 -1.76
CA GLY A 516 27.49 -5.81 -1.07
C GLY A 516 28.48 -6.51 -2.01
N ASN A 517 28.70 -7.81 -1.82
CA ASN A 517 29.55 -8.65 -2.70
C ASN A 517 31.06 -8.30 -2.71
N LEU A 518 31.70 -8.32 -1.54
CA LEU A 518 33.16 -8.17 -1.42
C LEU A 518 33.75 -9.36 -0.65
N GLU A 519 33.92 -10.48 -1.37
CA GLU A 519 34.29 -11.79 -0.81
C GLU A 519 35.62 -11.77 -0.05
N LYS A 520 36.60 -10.97 -0.50
CA LYS A 520 37.91 -10.79 0.14
C LYS A 520 37.82 -10.49 1.64
N TYR A 521 36.80 -9.73 2.07
CA TYR A 521 36.55 -9.42 3.48
C TYR A 521 35.31 -10.13 4.04
N GLY A 522 34.79 -11.13 3.32
CA GLY A 522 33.63 -11.91 3.73
C GLY A 522 32.30 -11.16 3.68
N ILE A 523 32.19 -10.06 2.93
CA ILE A 523 30.92 -9.35 2.70
C ILE A 523 30.11 -10.15 1.67
N PRO A 524 28.93 -10.70 2.02
CA PRO A 524 28.13 -11.52 1.10
C PRO A 524 27.49 -10.67 -0.01
N ASN A 525 27.10 -11.33 -1.10
CA ASN A 525 26.19 -10.77 -2.10
C ASN A 525 24.74 -10.99 -1.63
N VAL A 526 24.12 -9.97 -1.07
CA VAL A 526 22.77 -10.07 -0.49
C VAL A 526 21.73 -9.84 -1.56
N MET A 527 21.06 -10.91 -1.99
CA MET A 527 20.00 -10.81 -3.00
C MET A 527 18.81 -9.99 -2.48
N THR A 528 18.30 -9.12 -3.34
CA THR A 528 16.98 -8.49 -3.22
C THR A 528 15.96 -9.29 -4.03
N ALA A 529 14.67 -9.11 -3.76
CA ALA A 529 13.61 -9.59 -4.66
C ALA A 529 12.33 -8.77 -4.51
N ASP A 530 11.57 -8.66 -5.59
CA ASP A 530 10.19 -8.22 -5.53
C ASP A 530 9.29 -9.30 -4.90
N GLY A 531 7.99 -9.10 -4.69
CA GLY A 531 7.23 -7.87 -4.81
C GLY A 531 6.17 -7.74 -3.72
N PRO A 532 5.36 -6.67 -3.73
CA PRO A 532 4.44 -6.40 -2.62
C PRO A 532 3.36 -7.46 -2.38
N ALA A 533 2.91 -8.19 -3.40
CA ALA A 533 1.90 -9.23 -3.25
C ALA A 533 2.49 -10.61 -2.90
N GLY A 534 3.82 -10.77 -2.83
CA GLY A 534 4.46 -12.06 -2.59
C GLY A 534 5.90 -12.10 -3.11
N PHE A 535 6.68 -13.09 -2.70
CA PHE A 535 8.06 -13.23 -3.17
C PHE A 535 8.09 -13.55 -4.68
N ARG A 536 8.71 -12.70 -5.49
CA ARG A 536 8.84 -12.87 -6.94
C ARG A 536 10.19 -13.46 -7.29
N THR A 537 10.16 -14.55 -8.03
CA THR A 537 11.34 -15.22 -8.57
C THR A 537 11.59 -14.79 -10.02
N ALA A 538 12.81 -15.00 -10.52
CA ALA A 538 13.10 -14.78 -11.93
C ALA A 538 12.20 -15.69 -12.81
N PRO A 539 11.62 -15.19 -13.92
CA PRO A 539 10.79 -16.01 -14.79
C PRO A 539 11.50 -17.23 -15.39
N SER A 540 12.84 -17.20 -15.46
CA SER A 540 13.67 -18.29 -15.94
C SER A 540 13.90 -19.41 -14.93
N VAL A 541 13.49 -19.23 -13.66
CA VAL A 541 13.61 -20.26 -12.63
C VAL A 541 12.25 -20.89 -12.33
N ASP A 542 12.22 -22.22 -12.21
CA ASP A 542 11.00 -22.98 -11.94
C ASP A 542 10.71 -23.03 -10.43
N VAL A 543 10.45 -21.85 -9.83
CA VAL A 543 10.11 -21.69 -8.41
C VAL A 543 8.86 -20.83 -8.30
N THR A 544 7.77 -21.45 -7.85
CA THR A 544 6.50 -20.79 -7.56
C THR A 544 6.39 -20.45 -6.08
N THR A 545 5.67 -19.38 -5.76
CA THR A 545 5.56 -18.81 -4.41
C THR A 545 4.10 -18.47 -4.09
N THR A 546 3.82 -18.01 -2.87
CA THR A 546 2.45 -17.61 -2.50
C THR A 546 2.14 -16.20 -2.98
N ALA A 547 1.07 -16.05 -3.79
CA ALA A 547 0.47 -14.74 -4.05
C ALA A 547 -0.57 -14.40 -2.96
N PHE A 548 -0.27 -13.40 -2.15
CA PHE A 548 -1.14 -12.80 -1.15
C PHE A 548 -2.05 -11.72 -1.77
N PRO A 549 -3.12 -11.28 -1.07
CA PRO A 549 -3.95 -10.19 -1.54
C PRO A 549 -3.15 -8.91 -1.79
N CYS A 550 -3.62 -8.09 -2.74
CA CYS A 550 -3.02 -6.79 -3.01
C CYS A 550 -3.10 -5.87 -1.77
N ALA A 551 -2.27 -4.83 -1.73
CA ALA A 551 -2.13 -4.00 -0.54
C ALA A 551 -3.44 -3.24 -0.20
N THR A 552 -4.20 -2.81 -1.21
CA THR A 552 -5.53 -2.20 -1.01
C THR A 552 -6.48 -3.14 -0.28
N ALA A 553 -6.52 -4.42 -0.69
CA ALA A 553 -7.33 -5.45 -0.03
C ALA A 553 -6.88 -5.68 1.41
N LEU A 554 -5.55 -5.76 1.63
CA LEU A 554 -4.98 -5.89 2.98
C LEU A 554 -5.29 -4.69 3.87
N ALA A 555 -5.26 -3.47 3.32
CA ALA A 555 -5.64 -2.27 4.07
C ALA A 555 -7.13 -2.28 4.43
N CYS A 556 -7.98 -2.77 3.53
CA CYS A 556 -9.42 -2.93 3.79
C CYS A 556 -9.73 -3.92 4.92
N THR A 557 -8.77 -4.73 5.36
CA THR A 557 -8.93 -5.52 6.58
C THR A 557 -9.05 -4.63 7.82
N TRP A 558 -8.48 -3.41 7.83
CA TRP A 558 -8.29 -2.56 9.00
C TRP A 558 -7.65 -3.31 10.19
N ASN A 559 -6.82 -4.29 9.87
CA ASN A 559 -6.22 -5.20 10.84
C ASN A 559 -4.70 -5.35 10.62
N PRO A 560 -3.88 -4.54 11.31
CA PRO A 560 -2.43 -4.61 11.21
C PRO A 560 -1.87 -5.99 11.62
N ASP A 561 -2.58 -6.75 12.47
CA ASP A 561 -2.14 -8.10 12.86
C ASP A 561 -2.20 -9.08 11.69
N THR A 562 -3.20 -8.95 10.79
CA THR A 562 -3.29 -9.73 9.55
C THR A 562 -2.12 -9.38 8.63
N VAL A 563 -1.82 -8.09 8.47
CA VAL A 563 -0.70 -7.63 7.63
C VAL A 563 0.67 -8.06 8.18
N TYR A 564 0.84 -8.07 9.51
CA TYR A 564 2.02 -8.62 10.17
C TYR A 564 2.22 -10.10 9.83
N LYS A 565 1.16 -10.92 9.92
CA LYS A 565 1.22 -12.36 9.59
C LYS A 565 1.60 -12.59 8.13
N ILE A 566 1.04 -11.80 7.21
CA ILE A 566 1.40 -11.85 5.79
C ILE A 566 2.88 -11.49 5.58
N GLY A 567 3.37 -10.45 6.25
CA GLY A 567 4.78 -10.06 6.22
C GLY A 567 5.71 -11.19 6.71
N ALA A 568 5.36 -11.84 7.82
CA ALA A 568 6.12 -12.96 8.36
C ALA A 568 6.08 -14.21 7.45
N ALA A 569 4.91 -14.55 6.91
CA ALA A 569 4.76 -15.70 5.99
C ALA A 569 5.58 -15.51 4.71
N GLY A 570 5.45 -14.34 4.06
CA GLY A 570 6.24 -14.04 2.87
C GLY A 570 7.74 -13.96 3.15
N ALA A 571 8.16 -13.38 4.27
CA ALA A 571 9.57 -13.36 4.67
C ALA A 571 10.13 -14.77 4.92
N ALA A 572 9.30 -15.72 5.34
CA ALA A 572 9.72 -17.11 5.48
C ALA A 572 10.04 -17.73 4.10
N GLU A 573 9.24 -17.44 3.06
CA GLU A 573 9.54 -17.86 1.68
C GLU A 573 10.79 -17.18 1.13
N VAL A 574 10.95 -15.87 1.35
CA VAL A 574 12.15 -15.09 0.99
C VAL A 574 13.39 -15.70 1.64
N LYS A 575 13.29 -16.05 2.93
CA LYS A 575 14.38 -16.67 3.69
C LYS A 575 14.74 -18.06 3.18
N GLU A 576 13.75 -18.91 2.92
CA GLU A 576 13.96 -20.25 2.35
C GLU A 576 14.63 -20.19 0.98
N ASN A 577 14.48 -19.09 0.24
CA ASN A 577 15.06 -18.90 -1.09
C ASN A 577 16.34 -18.04 -1.10
N ASN A 578 17.03 -17.92 0.04
CA ASN A 578 18.32 -17.21 0.18
C ASN A 578 18.29 -15.71 -0.16
N ILE A 579 17.12 -15.07 -0.09
CA ILE A 579 16.99 -13.64 -0.33
C ILE A 579 17.12 -12.90 1.01
N GLY A 580 17.88 -11.81 1.05
CA GLY A 580 18.12 -11.05 2.29
C GLY A 580 17.23 -9.83 2.44
N ILE A 581 16.74 -9.28 1.32
CA ILE A 581 16.00 -8.02 1.28
C ILE A 581 14.76 -8.22 0.41
N TRP A 582 13.59 -7.93 0.96
CA TRP A 582 12.32 -8.01 0.24
C TRP A 582 11.81 -6.60 -0.07
N LEU A 583 11.52 -6.31 -1.34
CA LEU A 583 11.16 -4.98 -1.84
C LEU A 583 9.69 -4.64 -1.59
N THR A 584 9.32 -4.55 -0.32
CA THR A 584 7.97 -4.28 0.18
C THR A 584 8.03 -3.77 1.63
N PRO A 585 7.02 -3.04 2.17
CA PRO A 585 5.76 -2.58 1.55
C PRO A 585 5.93 -1.45 0.53
N ALA A 586 5.08 -1.46 -0.50
CA ALA A 586 4.82 -0.25 -1.29
C ALA A 586 3.67 0.52 -0.61
N MET A 587 3.79 1.85 -0.46
CA MET A 587 2.93 2.62 0.46
C MET A 587 2.72 4.08 0.08
N ASN A 588 2.83 4.42 -1.20
CA ASN A 588 2.45 5.75 -1.69
C ASN A 588 0.94 5.99 -1.46
N ILE A 589 0.53 7.24 -1.26
CA ILE A 589 -0.88 7.60 -1.02
C ILE A 589 -1.73 7.42 -2.28
N HIS A 590 -2.97 6.96 -2.13
CA HIS A 590 -3.95 6.96 -3.24
C HIS A 590 -4.45 8.39 -3.51
N ARG A 591 -3.60 9.21 -4.13
CA ARG A 591 -3.91 10.62 -4.46
C ARG A 591 -5.06 10.72 -5.47
N ASN A 592 -5.07 9.82 -6.44
CA ASN A 592 -6.03 9.79 -7.54
C ASN A 592 -6.40 8.32 -7.84
N PRO A 593 -7.69 8.01 -8.12
CA PRO A 593 -8.10 6.64 -8.42
C PRO A 593 -7.47 6.06 -9.70
N LEU A 594 -6.93 6.91 -10.58
CA LEU A 594 -6.32 6.51 -11.84
C LEU A 594 -4.84 6.14 -11.76
N CYS A 595 -4.17 6.31 -10.62
CA CYS A 595 -2.79 5.86 -10.51
C CYS A 595 -2.68 4.35 -10.76
N GLY A 596 -1.82 3.95 -11.71
CA GLY A 596 -1.67 2.54 -12.14
C GLY A 596 -1.30 1.57 -11.03
N ARG A 597 -0.61 2.05 -10.00
CA ARG A 597 -0.08 1.24 -8.89
C ARG A 597 -0.87 1.30 -7.59
N ASN A 598 -2.06 1.92 -7.57
CA ASN A 598 -2.88 1.93 -6.34
C ASN A 598 -3.10 0.52 -5.77
N PHE A 599 -3.16 -0.53 -6.60
CA PHE A 599 -3.31 -1.91 -6.12
C PHE A 599 -2.25 -2.38 -5.12
N GLU A 600 -1.01 -1.90 -5.24
CA GLU A 600 0.10 -2.27 -4.35
C GLU A 600 0.35 -1.25 -3.24
N TYR A 601 -0.47 -0.21 -3.16
CA TYR A 601 -0.49 0.79 -2.11
C TYR A 601 -1.69 0.55 -1.15
N PHE A 602 -1.74 1.28 -0.04
CA PHE A 602 -2.69 0.96 1.03
C PHE A 602 -3.94 1.83 1.07
N SER A 603 -3.84 3.16 0.92
CA SER A 603 -4.97 4.06 1.24
C SER A 603 -4.72 5.50 0.78
N GLU A 604 -5.80 6.27 0.63
CA GLU A 604 -5.78 7.74 0.61
C GLU A 604 -5.38 8.36 1.96
N ASP A 605 -5.47 7.61 3.07
CA ASP A 605 -5.16 8.08 4.41
C ASP A 605 -3.76 7.65 4.90
N PRO A 606 -2.93 8.59 5.39
CA PRO A 606 -1.57 8.28 5.83
C PRO A 606 -1.51 7.44 7.11
N ILE A 607 -2.54 7.44 7.97
CA ILE A 607 -2.54 6.62 9.18
C ILE A 607 -2.79 5.16 8.82
N ILE A 608 -3.75 4.87 7.95
CA ILE A 608 -3.93 3.51 7.42
C ILE A 608 -2.66 3.05 6.72
N ALA A 609 -2.15 3.83 5.76
CA ALA A 609 -0.95 3.46 5.00
C ALA A 609 0.26 3.21 5.92
N GLY A 610 0.52 4.11 6.86
CA GLY A 610 1.62 3.99 7.82
C GLY A 610 1.50 2.80 8.76
N LYS A 611 0.31 2.57 9.35
CA LYS A 611 0.08 1.45 10.29
C LYS A 611 0.17 0.09 9.60
N MET A 612 -0.36 -0.04 8.38
CA MET A 612 -0.26 -1.28 7.60
C MET A 612 1.19 -1.54 7.15
N ALA A 613 1.89 -0.51 6.67
CA ALA A 613 3.30 -0.63 6.30
C ALA A 613 4.17 -1.04 7.50
N ALA A 614 4.01 -0.37 8.65
CA ALA A 614 4.75 -0.68 9.87
C ALA A 614 4.52 -2.12 10.32
N ALA A 615 3.27 -2.61 10.25
CA ALA A 615 2.97 -4.00 10.57
C ALA A 615 3.64 -4.99 9.63
N LYS A 616 3.64 -4.72 8.31
CA LYS A 616 4.32 -5.57 7.34
C LYS A 616 5.83 -5.62 7.58
N VAL A 617 6.45 -4.45 7.81
CA VAL A 617 7.88 -4.33 8.13
C VAL A 617 8.24 -5.14 9.38
N ARG A 618 7.47 -5.01 10.47
CA ARG A 618 7.68 -5.82 11.68
C ARG A 618 7.56 -7.32 11.41
N GLY A 619 6.57 -7.73 10.61
CA GLY A 619 6.39 -9.12 10.20
C GLY A 619 7.61 -9.66 9.46
N ILE A 620 8.11 -8.91 8.48
CA ILE A 620 9.27 -9.30 7.67
C ILE A 620 10.55 -9.37 8.52
N GLN A 621 10.83 -8.32 9.29
CA GLN A 621 12.05 -8.21 10.08
C GLN A 621 12.08 -9.18 11.27
N SER A 622 10.94 -9.72 11.70
CA SER A 622 10.88 -10.80 12.71
C SER A 622 11.65 -12.06 12.30
N LEU A 623 11.92 -12.25 11.00
CA LEU A 623 12.66 -13.37 10.45
C LEU A 623 14.08 -13.01 9.99
N HIS A 624 14.61 -11.85 10.41
CA HIS A 624 15.93 -11.35 10.00
C HIS A 624 16.07 -11.17 8.48
N ILE A 625 14.97 -10.75 7.85
CA ILE A 625 14.90 -10.29 6.47
C ILE A 625 14.70 -8.78 6.49
N ALA A 626 15.41 -8.04 5.65
CA ALA A 626 15.18 -6.60 5.51
C ALA A 626 13.91 -6.35 4.70
N ALA A 627 13.07 -5.45 5.19
CA ALA A 627 11.97 -4.89 4.41
C ALA A 627 12.41 -3.58 3.76
N SER A 628 12.08 -3.39 2.47
CA SER A 628 12.29 -2.14 1.74
C SER A 628 10.99 -1.39 1.53
N ALA A 629 10.71 -0.41 2.40
CA ALA A 629 9.54 0.44 2.23
C ALA A 629 9.72 1.36 1.01
N LYS A 630 8.71 1.44 0.13
CA LYS A 630 8.79 2.12 -1.17
C LYS A 630 7.49 2.84 -1.58
N HIS A 631 7.50 3.81 -2.48
CA HIS A 631 8.65 4.52 -3.06
C HIS A 631 8.72 5.90 -2.41
N PHE A 632 9.83 6.23 -1.78
CA PHE A 632 10.02 7.46 -1.02
C PHE A 632 10.45 8.61 -1.95
N CYS A 633 9.60 9.58 -2.29
CA CYS A 633 8.18 9.74 -1.95
C CYS A 633 7.40 10.34 -3.12
N ALA A 634 6.09 10.52 -2.97
CA ALA A 634 5.22 11.17 -3.95
C ALA A 634 5.19 10.54 -5.36
N ASN A 635 5.51 9.25 -5.49
CA ASN A 635 5.32 8.49 -6.73
C ASN A 635 3.84 8.08 -6.88
N ASN A 636 2.98 9.06 -7.14
CA ASN A 636 1.52 8.88 -7.21
C ASN A 636 0.98 8.94 -8.65
N LYS A 637 1.87 8.91 -9.65
CA LYS A 637 1.59 8.95 -11.09
C LYS A 637 2.60 8.03 -11.80
N GLU A 638 2.13 7.17 -12.68
CA GLU A 638 3.00 6.22 -13.39
C GLU A 638 3.44 6.70 -14.77
N VAL A 639 2.58 7.45 -15.49
CA VAL A 639 2.96 8.04 -16.78
C VAL A 639 4.14 8.97 -16.56
N ASN A 640 5.23 8.70 -17.29
CA ASN A 640 6.49 9.44 -17.24
C ASN A 640 7.12 9.52 -15.84
N ARG A 641 6.92 8.49 -14.99
CA ARG A 641 7.41 8.47 -13.60
C ARG A 641 8.92 8.72 -13.39
N TYR A 642 9.74 8.57 -14.43
CA TYR A 642 11.18 8.87 -14.39
C TYR A 642 11.50 10.37 -14.46
N GLU A 643 10.63 11.17 -15.08
CA GLU A 643 10.88 12.59 -15.34
C GLU A 643 9.75 13.49 -14.83
N SER A 644 8.64 12.92 -14.35
CA SER A 644 7.51 13.68 -13.82
C SER A 644 7.87 14.37 -12.50
N ASP A 645 7.61 15.67 -12.41
CA ASP A 645 7.78 16.49 -11.20
C ASP A 645 6.50 16.55 -10.36
N SER A 646 6.54 15.97 -9.16
CA SER A 646 5.52 16.16 -8.15
C SER A 646 5.73 17.49 -7.45
N ILE A 647 4.91 18.47 -7.81
CA ILE A 647 4.96 19.85 -7.32
C ILE A 647 3.94 20.00 -6.19
N VAL A 648 4.42 20.05 -4.96
CA VAL A 648 3.62 19.87 -3.74
C VAL A 648 4.10 20.77 -2.60
N SER A 649 3.18 21.28 -1.78
CA SER A 649 3.53 22.12 -0.62
C SER A 649 4.27 21.31 0.45
N GLU A 650 5.08 21.98 1.26
CA GLU A 650 5.75 21.30 2.37
C GLU A 650 4.73 20.80 3.40
N ARG A 651 3.63 21.53 3.61
CA ARG A 651 2.53 21.07 4.45
C ARG A 651 1.93 19.76 3.96
N ALA A 652 1.56 19.66 2.69
CA ALA A 652 0.97 18.45 2.14
C ALA A 652 1.99 17.30 2.10
N LEU A 653 3.27 17.57 1.78
CA LEU A 653 4.34 16.58 1.92
C LEU A 653 4.35 16.00 3.33
N ARG A 654 4.44 16.85 4.36
CA ARG A 654 4.58 16.43 5.77
C ARG A 654 3.33 15.81 6.38
N GLU A 655 2.14 16.29 6.04
CA GLU A 655 0.88 15.81 6.62
C GLU A 655 0.31 14.59 5.86
N ILE A 656 0.60 14.43 4.57
CA ILE A 656 0.02 13.38 3.72
C ILE A 656 1.09 12.39 3.20
N TYR A 657 1.99 12.86 2.32
CA TYR A 657 2.81 11.95 1.50
C TYR A 657 4.02 11.35 2.25
N LEU A 658 4.49 12.04 3.27
CA LEU A 658 5.60 11.62 4.14
C LEU A 658 5.10 10.97 5.43
N LYS A 659 3.89 11.32 5.88
CA LYS A 659 3.36 10.89 7.19
C LYS A 659 3.29 9.37 7.33
N GLY A 660 2.89 8.65 6.28
CA GLY A 660 2.90 7.19 6.28
C GLY A 660 4.31 6.62 6.52
N PHE A 661 5.32 7.14 5.82
CA PHE A 661 6.72 6.74 5.99
C PHE A 661 7.26 7.10 7.38
N GLU A 662 6.92 8.28 7.90
CA GLU A 662 7.28 8.69 9.26
C GLU A 662 6.75 7.69 10.31
N ILE A 663 5.48 7.31 10.21
CA ILE A 663 4.86 6.28 11.07
C ILE A 663 5.62 4.96 10.94
N CYS A 664 5.91 4.54 9.71
CA CYS A 664 6.65 3.30 9.46
C CYS A 664 8.05 3.32 10.09
N VAL A 665 8.79 4.43 9.96
CA VAL A 665 10.11 4.62 10.58
C VAL A 665 10.00 4.59 12.10
N LYS A 666 9.11 5.40 12.69
CA LYS A 666 8.97 5.52 14.15
C LYS A 666 8.44 4.25 14.82
N GLU A 667 7.62 3.45 14.14
CA GLU A 667 6.99 2.25 14.72
C GLU A 667 7.61 0.91 14.32
N ALA A 668 8.47 0.89 13.29
CA ALA A 668 9.01 -0.37 12.76
C ALA A 668 10.48 -0.31 12.33
N GLN A 669 11.08 0.87 12.13
CA GLN A 669 12.47 1.05 11.68
C GLN A 669 12.82 0.10 10.53
N PRO A 670 12.26 0.31 9.31
CA PRO A 670 12.61 -0.52 8.17
C PRO A 670 14.13 -0.49 7.94
N TRP A 671 14.73 -1.63 7.63
CA TRP A 671 16.18 -1.71 7.45
C TRP A 671 16.62 -1.13 6.10
N THR A 672 15.69 -1.07 5.13
CA THR A 672 15.89 -0.39 3.86
C THR A 672 14.69 0.50 3.50
N ILE A 673 14.95 1.64 2.86
CA ILE A 673 13.93 2.45 2.18
C ILE A 673 14.37 2.62 0.73
N MET A 674 13.42 2.52 -0.21
CA MET A 674 13.68 2.75 -1.63
C MET A 674 13.18 4.14 -2.02
N SER A 675 14.05 4.99 -2.55
CA SER A 675 13.65 6.28 -3.11
C SER A 675 12.88 6.08 -4.42
N SER A 676 11.97 6.99 -4.78
CA SER A 676 11.23 6.91 -6.04
C SER A 676 12.02 7.37 -7.26
N TYR A 677 11.48 7.08 -8.45
CA TYR A 677 11.98 7.56 -9.74
C TYR A 677 11.78 9.06 -9.95
N ASN A 678 10.63 9.56 -9.48
CA ASN A 678 10.14 10.87 -9.86
C ASN A 678 10.96 12.03 -9.28
N ILE A 679 10.72 13.20 -9.84
CA ILE A 679 11.19 14.46 -9.31
C ILE A 679 10.19 14.93 -8.24
N VAL A 680 10.69 15.48 -7.14
CA VAL A 680 9.87 16.12 -6.10
C VAL A 680 10.34 17.55 -5.95
N ASN A 681 9.47 18.50 -6.25
CA ASN A 681 9.76 19.94 -6.22
C ASN A 681 11.07 20.31 -6.96
N GLY A 682 11.24 19.76 -8.15
CA GLY A 682 12.37 20.05 -9.03
C GLY A 682 13.69 19.36 -8.70
N THR A 683 13.73 18.43 -7.73
CA THR A 683 14.91 17.57 -7.45
C THR A 683 14.52 16.10 -7.47
N ARG A 684 15.31 15.24 -8.13
CA ARG A 684 15.07 13.79 -8.15
C ARG A 684 15.01 13.26 -6.72
N ALA A 685 14.02 12.41 -6.40
CA ALA A 685 13.85 11.93 -5.03
C ALA A 685 15.10 11.22 -4.47
N SER A 686 15.84 10.53 -5.34
CA SER A 686 17.11 9.85 -5.07
C SER A 686 18.30 10.80 -4.78
N GLU A 687 18.23 12.06 -5.19
CA GLU A 687 19.27 13.10 -4.96
C GLU A 687 18.80 14.17 -3.95
N ASN A 688 17.62 14.00 -3.35
CA ASN A 688 17.02 15.04 -2.52
C ASN A 688 17.54 14.96 -1.06
N TYR A 689 18.56 15.76 -0.73
CA TYR A 689 19.18 15.80 0.60
C TYR A 689 18.19 16.21 1.71
N ASP A 690 17.27 17.13 1.41
CA ASP A 690 16.22 17.56 2.34
C ASP A 690 15.35 16.36 2.75
N LEU A 691 14.96 15.52 1.79
CA LEU A 691 14.13 14.35 2.07
C LEU A 691 14.93 13.19 2.70
N LEU A 692 16.05 12.80 2.08
CA LEU A 692 16.77 11.56 2.44
C LEU A 692 17.65 11.70 3.69
N THR A 693 18.15 12.91 3.97
CA THR A 693 19.00 13.16 5.14
C THR A 693 18.29 14.02 6.17
N ASN A 694 17.79 15.21 5.83
CA ASN A 694 17.22 16.09 6.84
C ASN A 694 15.93 15.50 7.43
N VAL A 695 14.91 15.23 6.61
CA VAL A 695 13.65 14.68 7.09
C VAL A 695 13.84 13.25 7.62
N LEU A 696 14.28 12.34 6.75
CA LEU A 696 14.27 10.92 7.09
C LEU A 696 15.21 10.57 8.25
N ARG A 697 16.44 11.10 8.26
CA ARG A 697 17.44 10.75 9.29
C ARG A 697 17.46 11.73 10.44
N ASN A 698 17.54 13.03 10.17
CA ASN A 698 17.76 14.02 11.23
C ASN A 698 16.47 14.32 12.01
N GLU A 699 15.32 14.40 11.35
CA GLU A 699 14.03 14.65 12.03
C GLU A 699 13.42 13.35 12.58
N TRP A 700 13.39 12.26 11.79
CA TRP A 700 12.67 11.04 12.20
C TRP A 700 13.55 9.97 12.85
N GLY A 701 14.87 10.09 12.77
CA GLY A 701 15.80 9.10 13.33
C GLY A 701 15.82 7.77 12.56
N PHE A 702 15.74 7.80 11.22
CA PHE A 702 15.91 6.61 10.41
C PHE A 702 17.35 6.07 10.45
N GLU A 703 17.50 4.82 10.90
CA GLU A 703 18.81 4.17 11.07
C GLU A 703 19.20 3.25 9.91
N GLY A 704 18.28 2.94 9.00
CA GLY A 704 18.50 2.00 7.90
C GLY A 704 19.36 2.56 6.76
N MET A 705 19.50 1.76 5.70
CA MET A 705 20.09 2.21 4.45
C MET A 705 19.01 2.63 3.44
N ILE A 706 19.39 3.45 2.47
CA ILE A 706 18.53 3.88 1.37
C ILE A 706 19.08 3.30 0.07
N THR A 707 18.19 2.79 -0.78
CA THR A 707 18.49 2.35 -2.14
C THR A 707 17.72 3.20 -3.13
N THR A 708 18.26 3.39 -4.32
CA THR A 708 17.45 3.86 -5.45
C THR A 708 16.41 2.81 -5.83
N ASP A 709 15.37 3.24 -6.55
CA ASP A 709 14.64 2.34 -7.45
C ASP A 709 15.55 1.91 -8.63
N TRP A 710 15.14 0.91 -9.39
CA TRP A 710 16.00 0.26 -10.38
C TRP A 710 16.17 1.09 -11.66
N TRP A 711 17.40 1.27 -12.14
CA TRP A 711 17.71 2.06 -13.35
C TRP A 711 17.37 3.55 -13.20
N ASN A 712 17.38 4.05 -11.96
CA ASN A 712 17.14 5.47 -11.69
C ASN A 712 18.13 6.38 -12.45
N HIS A 713 17.60 7.43 -13.09
CA HIS A 713 18.33 8.31 -14.01
C HIS A 713 19.29 9.32 -13.35
N ALA A 714 19.39 9.34 -12.02
CA ALA A 714 20.19 10.32 -11.30
C ALA A 714 21.70 9.98 -11.30
N GLU A 715 22.57 10.96 -11.06
CA GLU A 715 24.03 10.75 -11.02
C GLU A 715 24.43 10.10 -9.69
N GLU A 716 25.15 8.97 -9.73
CA GLU A 716 25.42 8.15 -8.53
C GLU A 716 26.10 8.93 -7.38
N TYR A 717 27.10 9.76 -7.68
CA TYR A 717 27.73 10.52 -6.60
C TYR A 717 26.76 11.51 -5.95
N LYS A 718 25.79 12.08 -6.68
CA LYS A 718 24.77 12.98 -6.09
C LYS A 718 23.78 12.22 -5.21
N GLU A 719 23.44 10.99 -5.60
CA GLU A 719 22.64 10.07 -4.79
C GLU A 719 23.33 9.83 -3.43
N HIS A 720 24.64 9.51 -3.44
CA HIS A 720 25.43 9.36 -2.21
C HIS A 720 25.53 10.65 -1.40
N LEU A 721 25.71 11.80 -2.06
CA LEU A 721 25.72 13.09 -1.36
C LEU A 721 24.39 13.34 -0.61
N ALA A 722 23.26 12.98 -1.23
CA ALA A 722 21.93 13.14 -0.66
C ALA A 722 21.66 12.21 0.54
N GLY A 723 22.43 11.13 0.68
CA GLY A 723 22.25 10.08 1.67
C GLY A 723 21.58 8.82 1.14
N ASN A 724 21.42 8.69 -0.19
CA ASN A 724 21.07 7.44 -0.85
C ASN A 724 22.31 6.54 -0.89
N ASP A 725 22.25 5.40 -0.22
CA ASP A 725 23.46 4.63 0.10
C ASP A 725 23.86 3.68 -1.04
N ILE A 726 22.94 3.26 -1.91
CA ILE A 726 23.24 2.33 -2.99
C ILE A 726 22.43 2.60 -4.27
N LYS A 727 23.11 2.57 -5.42
CA LYS A 727 22.45 2.67 -6.74
C LYS A 727 22.08 1.29 -7.29
N MET A 728 20.85 1.15 -7.78
CA MET A 728 20.31 -0.11 -8.32
C MET A 728 19.96 0.00 -9.81
N PRO A 729 20.07 -1.10 -10.59
CA PRO A 729 20.69 -2.38 -10.27
C PRO A 729 22.20 -2.44 -10.54
N VAL A 730 22.75 -1.39 -11.15
CA VAL A 730 24.16 -1.23 -11.54
C VAL A 730 24.58 0.21 -11.28
N GLY A 731 25.87 0.39 -11.00
CA GLY A 731 26.46 1.71 -10.77
C GLY A 731 27.26 2.21 -11.97
N ASP A 732 27.70 3.45 -11.86
CA ASP A 732 28.70 4.13 -12.68
C ASP A 732 29.95 4.36 -11.82
N HIS A 733 30.67 3.27 -11.53
CA HIS A 733 31.88 3.26 -10.71
C HIS A 733 32.93 4.26 -11.21
N GLU A 734 33.10 4.37 -12.53
CA GLU A 734 34.07 5.29 -13.13
C GLU A 734 33.71 6.75 -12.83
N SER A 735 32.42 7.11 -12.92
CA SER A 735 31.94 8.44 -12.59
C SER A 735 32.09 8.77 -11.10
N VAL A 736 31.82 7.82 -10.19
CA VAL A 736 32.05 8.01 -8.74
C VAL A 736 33.53 8.25 -8.44
N MET A 737 34.43 7.45 -9.03
CA MET A 737 35.87 7.62 -8.85
C MET A 737 36.40 8.92 -9.46
N ALA A 738 35.85 9.36 -10.60
CA ALA A 738 36.14 10.66 -11.18
C ALA A 738 35.64 11.81 -10.28
N ALA A 739 34.44 11.70 -9.72
CA ALA A 739 33.88 12.66 -8.79
C ALA A 739 34.71 12.76 -7.49
N LEU A 740 35.23 11.64 -6.99
CA LEU A 740 36.12 11.61 -5.84
C LEU A 740 37.45 12.33 -6.12
N LYS A 741 38.04 12.07 -7.29
CA LYS A 741 39.27 12.74 -7.74
C LYS A 741 39.08 14.24 -7.94
N ASP A 742 37.92 14.65 -8.46
CA ASP A 742 37.55 16.05 -8.69
C ASP A 742 37.09 16.77 -7.41
N GLY A 743 36.96 16.06 -6.29
CA GLY A 743 36.50 16.62 -5.01
C GLY A 743 35.01 16.95 -4.95
N LYS A 744 34.21 16.40 -5.88
CA LYS A 744 32.73 16.53 -5.89
C LYS A 744 32.07 15.67 -4.81
N ILE A 745 32.71 14.56 -4.44
CA ILE A 745 32.35 13.70 -3.32
C ILE A 745 33.61 13.43 -2.50
N THR A 746 33.45 13.19 -1.20
CA THR A 746 34.57 12.85 -0.32
C THR A 746 34.59 11.36 -0.02
N ARG A 747 35.76 10.84 0.35
CA ARG A 747 35.86 9.46 0.87
C ARG A 747 34.93 9.24 2.07
N THR A 748 34.78 10.23 2.95
CA THR A 748 33.90 10.13 4.12
C THR A 748 32.43 9.94 3.74
N ASP A 749 31.98 10.51 2.61
CA ASP A 749 30.63 10.26 2.10
C ASP A 749 30.43 8.78 1.77
N LEU A 750 31.39 8.19 1.02
CA LEU A 750 31.36 6.76 0.68
C LEU A 750 31.45 5.88 1.92
N GLU A 751 32.30 6.23 2.88
CA GLU A 751 32.45 5.51 4.15
C GLU A 751 31.14 5.48 4.96
N VAL A 752 30.37 6.57 4.98
CA VAL A 752 29.09 6.66 5.68
C VAL A 752 28.01 5.82 4.99
N CYS A 753 27.95 5.84 3.66
CA CYS A 753 27.04 4.96 2.90
C CYS A 753 27.39 3.48 3.11
N ALA A 754 28.68 3.13 3.01
CA ALA A 754 29.18 1.78 3.27
C ALA A 754 28.85 1.32 4.70
N LYS A 755 28.97 2.21 5.69
CA LYS A 755 28.62 1.91 7.08
C LYS A 755 27.18 1.44 7.22
N ARG A 756 26.22 2.14 6.61
CA ARG A 756 24.79 1.80 6.68
C ARG A 756 24.48 0.50 5.96
N LEU A 757 25.05 0.30 4.78
CA LEU A 757 24.95 -0.97 4.04
C LEU A 757 25.45 -2.14 4.89
N LEU A 758 26.65 -2.03 5.46
CA LEU A 758 27.24 -3.10 6.28
C LEU A 758 26.47 -3.32 7.59
N GLN A 759 25.94 -2.26 8.22
CA GLN A 759 25.04 -2.37 9.36
C GLN A 759 23.77 -3.16 9.02
N MET A 760 23.16 -2.88 7.87
CA MET A 760 22.00 -3.64 7.38
C MET A 760 22.38 -5.11 7.16
N ILE A 761 23.47 -5.39 6.46
CA ILE A 761 23.95 -6.77 6.20
C ILE A 761 24.18 -7.54 7.52
N MET A 762 24.71 -6.87 8.56
CA MET A 762 24.92 -7.50 9.87
C MET A 762 23.63 -7.91 10.59
N LYS A 763 22.49 -7.26 10.28
CA LYS A 763 21.18 -7.63 10.84
C LYS A 763 20.59 -8.89 10.18
N LEU A 764 21.05 -9.25 8.99
CA LEU A 764 20.59 -10.44 8.23
C LEU A 764 21.20 -11.75 8.73
N ASP A 765 20.49 -12.86 8.55
CA ASP A 765 20.97 -14.22 8.90
C ASP A 765 21.87 -14.89 7.86
#